data_AF-A0A3A3HQZ5-F1
#
_entry.id   AF-A0A3A3HQZ5-F1
#
_cell.length_a   1.000
_cell.length_b   1.000
_cell.length_c   1.000
_cell.angle_alpha   90.00
_cell.angle_beta   90.00
_cell.angle_gamma   90.00
#
_symmetry.space_group_name_H-M   'P 1'
#
loop_
_entity.id
_entity.type
_entity.pdbx_description
1 polymer ?
#
loop_
_entity_poly.entity_id
_entity_poly.type
_entity_poly.pdbx_seq_one_letter_code
_entity_poly.pdbx_strand_id
1 'polypeptide(L)'
;MARPHGAEKAQLDVITIGRASVDLYGQQIGSRLEDIASFAKSVGGCPTNIAVGTARLGLKSALVTRVGDEQMGRFIREQLKREGVATDGIAIDPERLTALVLLAVEEEGVSPMIFYRSDCADMALSEENIDEAFIASARAIVVTGTHFSRENSAAAQRKAIRIAKQNGGKVAFDIDYRPNLWGLAGHAEGFGRYVKSDRVSAQLKAVLPDCDLIVGTEEEIMIASGAEDVLGALKAIRAVSKATIVLKRGAMGCIVYDGKISDDLEDGIVGKGFPIEVYNVLGAGDAFMSGLLRGWLGAEDWQTTATWANACGAFAVSRLLCAPEYPTWEELQFFLKNGSKQHALRKDEAINHIHWATNRRREIPSLMALAIDHRAQLEDVAARLGVDAARIGDFKVLAVKAAARVAAGREGYGMLLDEKHGRDAMFEFARHPFAWLGRPVELPGSRPLRFEFSQDIGSQLVDWPVDHCIKCLSFYHPDDPVVLKEEQQQKLRALFEASRRVGRELLVEIIAGKHGTLDDETIPRALQELYHLGIKPDWWKLEPQASPDAWRKVEAVISKNDPWCRGVVLLGLEAPQAELEAAFAATADAPVVKGFAVGRTIFVDAAEKWLAGKISDEEAIADMASRFERLTEAWLAARGRKAA
;
A
#
# COMPACT_ATOMS: atom_id res chain seq x y z
N MET A 1 -26.82 -4.72 36.33
CA MET A 1 -26.15 -5.14 35.08
C MET A 1 -26.48 -4.13 34.01
N ALA A 2 -25.59 -3.16 33.80
CA ALA A 2 -25.74 -2.15 32.75
C ALA A 2 -25.36 -2.77 31.39
N ARG A 3 -26.20 -2.56 30.38
CA ARG A 3 -25.93 -2.97 28.99
C ARG A 3 -24.72 -2.17 28.49
N PRO A 4 -23.79 -2.76 27.72
CA PRO A 4 -22.70 -2.00 27.13
C PRO A 4 -23.31 -0.97 26.16
N HIS A 5 -22.88 0.29 26.27
CA HIS A 5 -23.14 1.30 25.25
C HIS A 5 -22.65 0.76 23.90
N GLY A 6 -23.59 0.54 22.98
CA GLY A 6 -23.24 0.24 21.59
C GLY A 6 -22.48 1.44 21.03
N ALA A 7 -21.26 1.20 20.56
CA ALA A 7 -20.61 2.15 19.67
C ALA A 7 -21.53 2.34 18.46
N GLU A 8 -22.05 3.56 18.24
CA GLU A 8 -22.69 3.90 16.97
C GLU A 8 -21.70 3.53 15.86
N LYS A 9 -22.06 2.53 15.04
CA LYS A 9 -21.26 2.21 13.85
C LYS A 9 -21.20 3.47 13.01
N ALA A 10 -19.99 3.97 12.75
CA ALA A 10 -19.80 5.18 11.97
C ALA A 10 -20.47 5.02 10.60
N GLN A 11 -21.25 6.02 10.20
CA GLN A 11 -21.94 6.04 8.90
C GLN A 11 -20.92 5.89 7.75
N LEU A 12 -21.22 5.01 6.79
CA LEU A 12 -20.43 4.80 5.59
C LEU A 12 -20.76 5.87 4.54
N ASP A 13 -19.78 6.28 3.76
CA ASP A 13 -20.01 7.19 2.62
C ASP A 13 -20.57 6.43 1.44
N VAL A 14 -20.00 5.26 1.13
CA VAL A 14 -20.37 4.49 -0.06
C VAL A 14 -20.20 2.99 0.14
N ILE A 15 -21.17 2.20 -0.35
CA ILE A 15 -21.03 0.74 -0.50
C ILE A 15 -20.99 0.41 -1.99
N THR A 16 -19.94 -0.27 -2.45
CA THR A 16 -19.89 -0.82 -3.81
C THR A 16 -20.34 -2.28 -3.81
N ILE A 17 -20.96 -2.74 -4.90
CA ILE A 17 -21.57 -4.07 -4.96
C ILE A 17 -21.12 -4.80 -6.22
N GLY A 18 -20.61 -6.03 -6.06
CA GLY A 18 -20.33 -6.93 -7.18
C GLY A 18 -18.96 -7.60 -7.10
N ARG A 19 -18.24 -7.64 -8.21
CA ARG A 19 -17.07 -8.51 -8.42
C ARG A 19 -15.89 -8.12 -7.58
N ALA A 20 -15.30 -9.15 -7.00
CA ALA A 20 -13.93 -9.15 -6.48
C ALA A 20 -13.13 -10.27 -7.16
N SER A 21 -11.95 -9.94 -7.64
CA SER A 21 -11.02 -10.88 -8.27
C SER A 21 -9.59 -10.64 -7.78
N VAL A 22 -8.72 -11.61 -8.06
CA VAL A 22 -7.28 -11.40 -8.04
C VAL A 22 -6.79 -11.26 -9.48
N ASP A 23 -6.25 -10.09 -9.78
CA ASP A 23 -5.76 -9.75 -11.10
C ASP A 23 -4.24 -9.95 -11.12
N LEU A 24 -3.76 -10.69 -12.11
CA LEU A 24 -2.37 -11.05 -12.32
C LEU A 24 -1.86 -10.31 -13.56
N TYR A 25 -1.11 -9.23 -13.34
CA TYR A 25 -0.59 -8.34 -14.37
C TYR A 25 0.77 -8.80 -14.85
N GLY A 26 0.89 -9.12 -16.14
CA GLY A 26 2.18 -9.44 -16.75
C GLY A 26 3.18 -8.29 -16.59
N GLN A 27 4.38 -8.60 -16.08
CA GLN A 27 5.39 -7.58 -15.80
C GLN A 27 6.26 -7.25 -17.01
N GLN A 28 6.31 -8.12 -18.01
CA GLN A 28 7.02 -7.91 -19.28
C GLN A 28 6.12 -7.15 -20.28
N ILE A 29 6.11 -5.82 -20.20
CA ILE A 29 5.34 -4.96 -21.11
C ILE A 29 5.85 -5.07 -22.55
N GLY A 30 4.94 -5.04 -23.52
CA GLY A 30 5.28 -5.21 -24.93
C GLY A 30 5.30 -6.67 -25.37
N SER A 31 4.76 -7.58 -24.55
CA SER A 31 4.85 -9.02 -24.74
C SER A 31 3.47 -9.66 -24.76
N ARG A 32 3.32 -10.71 -25.57
CA ARG A 32 2.09 -11.49 -25.65
C ARG A 32 1.81 -12.17 -24.32
N LEU A 33 0.54 -12.38 -24.00
CA LEU A 33 0.16 -13.03 -22.74
C LEU A 33 0.80 -14.41 -22.57
N GLU A 34 0.99 -15.17 -23.66
CA GLU A 34 1.63 -16.49 -23.67
C GLU A 34 3.12 -16.45 -23.33
N ASP A 35 3.78 -15.32 -23.54
CA ASP A 35 5.23 -15.13 -23.33
C ASP A 35 5.54 -14.48 -21.97
N ILE A 36 4.52 -14.09 -21.19
CA ILE A 36 4.67 -13.53 -19.85
C ILE A 36 5.22 -14.59 -18.88
N ALA A 37 6.35 -14.28 -18.25
CA ALA A 37 7.02 -15.18 -17.31
C ALA A 37 6.74 -14.83 -15.84
N SER A 38 6.31 -13.60 -15.55
CA SER A 38 6.03 -13.16 -14.18
C SER A 38 4.85 -12.21 -14.10
N PHE A 39 4.09 -12.35 -13.01
CA PHE A 39 2.87 -11.59 -12.78
C PHE A 39 2.94 -10.82 -11.46
N ALA A 40 2.56 -9.54 -11.49
CA ALA A 40 2.26 -8.76 -10.31
C ALA A 40 0.81 -9.04 -9.87
N LYS A 41 0.63 -9.43 -8.61
CA LYS A 41 -0.67 -9.75 -8.02
C LYS A 41 -1.33 -8.51 -7.44
N SER A 42 -2.59 -8.28 -7.80
CA SER A 42 -3.43 -7.17 -7.29
C SER A 42 -4.82 -7.67 -6.92
N VAL A 43 -5.53 -6.91 -6.08
CA VAL A 43 -6.99 -6.97 -6.04
C VAL A 43 -7.56 -6.41 -7.34
N GLY A 44 -8.72 -6.91 -7.74
CA GLY A 44 -9.37 -6.53 -8.97
C GLY A 44 -10.88 -6.60 -8.91
N GLY A 45 -11.49 -6.21 -10.02
CA GLY A 45 -12.94 -6.10 -10.18
C GLY A 45 -13.46 -4.68 -9.94
N CYS A 46 -14.36 -4.21 -10.82
CA CYS A 46 -14.82 -2.83 -10.86
C CYS A 46 -15.27 -2.28 -9.49
N PRO A 47 -16.24 -2.91 -8.77
CA PRO A 47 -16.69 -2.36 -7.49
C PRO A 47 -15.61 -2.46 -6.41
N THR A 48 -14.74 -3.49 -6.46
CA THR A 48 -13.60 -3.64 -5.54
C THR A 48 -12.58 -2.51 -5.75
N ASN A 49 -12.26 -2.19 -7.01
CA ASN A 49 -11.36 -1.11 -7.36
C ASN A 49 -11.91 0.25 -6.92
N ILE A 50 -13.20 0.50 -7.14
CA ILE A 50 -13.88 1.74 -6.70
C ILE A 50 -13.85 1.86 -5.17
N ALA A 51 -14.07 0.76 -4.44
CA ALA A 51 -14.02 0.79 -2.97
C ALA A 51 -12.62 1.18 -2.47
N VAL A 52 -11.56 0.59 -3.04
CA VAL A 52 -10.16 0.94 -2.68
C VAL A 52 -9.85 2.39 -3.05
N GLY A 53 -10.18 2.82 -4.27
CA GLY A 53 -9.92 4.19 -4.72
C GLY A 53 -10.62 5.23 -3.86
N THR A 54 -11.88 5.02 -3.52
CA THR A 54 -12.62 5.94 -2.64
C THR A 54 -12.05 5.96 -1.21
N ALA A 55 -11.61 4.83 -0.67
CA ALA A 55 -10.95 4.78 0.63
C ALA A 55 -9.64 5.58 0.65
N ARG A 56 -8.80 5.41 -0.38
CA ARG A 56 -7.56 6.18 -0.55
C ARG A 56 -7.77 7.69 -0.67
N LEU A 57 -8.92 8.11 -1.19
CA LEU A 57 -9.32 9.52 -1.27
C LEU A 57 -9.97 10.05 0.02
N GLY A 58 -10.07 9.22 1.06
CA GLY A 58 -10.54 9.59 2.40
C GLY A 58 -12.03 9.36 2.66
N LEU A 59 -12.75 8.65 1.78
CA LEU A 59 -14.13 8.23 2.04
C LEU A 59 -14.18 6.94 2.86
N LYS A 60 -15.23 6.78 3.67
CA LYS A 60 -15.53 5.50 4.35
C LYS A 60 -16.28 4.57 3.39
N SER A 61 -15.54 3.75 2.65
CA SER A 61 -16.12 2.82 1.68
C SER A 61 -16.26 1.40 2.25
N ALA A 62 -17.17 0.63 1.65
CA ALA A 62 -17.27 -0.81 1.89
C ALA A 62 -17.58 -1.57 0.60
N LEU A 63 -17.35 -2.88 0.64
CA LEU A 63 -17.65 -3.79 -0.47
C LEU A 63 -18.67 -4.86 -0.05
N VAL A 64 -19.70 -5.03 -0.87
CA VAL A 64 -20.61 -6.19 -0.82
C VAL A 64 -20.25 -7.15 -1.95
N THR A 65 -19.76 -8.33 -1.58
CA THR A 65 -19.33 -9.37 -2.52
C THR A 65 -19.29 -10.75 -1.85
N ARG A 66 -18.85 -11.75 -2.61
CA ARG A 66 -18.48 -13.09 -2.13
C ARG A 66 -17.06 -13.42 -2.58
N VAL A 67 -16.27 -14.01 -1.68
CA VAL A 67 -14.93 -14.53 -1.97
C VAL A 67 -14.81 -15.97 -1.48
N GLY A 68 -13.87 -16.75 -2.02
CA GLY A 68 -13.67 -18.14 -1.59
C GLY A 68 -13.04 -18.25 -0.20
N ASP A 69 -13.24 -19.38 0.48
CA ASP A 69 -12.52 -19.74 1.72
C ASP A 69 -11.12 -20.30 1.43
N GLU A 70 -10.37 -19.58 0.61
CA GLU A 70 -9.00 -19.94 0.23
C GLU A 70 -8.08 -18.72 0.27
N GLN A 71 -6.82 -18.92 -0.10
CA GLN A 71 -5.75 -17.95 0.07
C GLN A 71 -6.01 -16.64 -0.69
N MET A 72 -6.62 -16.69 -1.87
CA MET A 72 -6.96 -15.51 -2.68
C MET A 72 -8.13 -14.73 -2.09
N GLY A 73 -9.14 -15.40 -1.53
CA GLY A 73 -10.22 -14.77 -0.80
C GLY A 73 -9.76 -14.12 0.50
N ARG A 74 -8.86 -14.78 1.25
CA ARG A 74 -8.16 -14.18 2.39
C ARG A 74 -7.30 -12.99 1.96
N PHE A 75 -6.57 -13.10 0.85
CA PHE A 75 -5.78 -11.99 0.31
C PHE A 75 -6.64 -10.76 0.00
N ILE A 76 -7.79 -10.93 -0.66
CA ILE A 76 -8.72 -9.81 -0.94
C ILE A 76 -9.17 -9.16 0.36
N ARG A 77 -9.64 -9.94 1.33
CA ARG A 77 -10.12 -9.41 2.63
C ARG A 77 -9.02 -8.67 3.40
N GLU A 78 -7.83 -9.26 3.48
CA GLU A 78 -6.67 -8.63 4.14
C GLU A 78 -6.23 -7.36 3.42
N GLN A 79 -6.20 -7.37 2.08
CA GLN A 79 -5.81 -6.19 1.32
C GLN A 79 -6.85 -5.08 1.48
N LEU A 80 -8.15 -5.37 1.38
CA LEU A 80 -9.21 -4.39 1.59
C LEU A 80 -9.14 -3.76 2.99
N LYS A 81 -8.87 -4.57 4.02
CA LYS A 81 -8.65 -4.05 5.37
C LYS A 81 -7.43 -3.11 5.44
N ARG A 82 -6.33 -3.43 4.75
CA ARG A 82 -5.14 -2.56 4.66
C ARG A 82 -5.43 -1.24 3.93
N GLU A 83 -6.27 -1.29 2.90
CA GLU A 83 -6.71 -0.11 2.13
C GLU A 83 -7.79 0.71 2.86
N GLY A 84 -8.22 0.31 4.07
CA GLY A 84 -9.24 1.02 4.84
C GLY A 84 -10.68 0.77 4.39
N VAL A 85 -10.93 -0.23 3.54
CA VAL A 85 -12.26 -0.61 3.08
C VAL A 85 -12.95 -1.51 4.12
N ALA A 86 -14.18 -1.18 4.50
CA ALA A 86 -14.96 -2.03 5.39
C ALA A 86 -15.34 -3.36 4.70
N THR A 87 -15.17 -4.47 5.43
CA THR A 87 -15.28 -5.84 4.90
C THR A 87 -16.48 -6.61 5.45
N ASP A 88 -17.35 -5.97 6.24
CA ASP A 88 -18.55 -6.56 6.83
C ASP A 88 -19.53 -7.12 5.78
N GLY A 89 -19.53 -6.56 4.56
CA GLY A 89 -20.36 -7.01 3.44
C GLY A 89 -19.77 -8.16 2.61
N ILE A 90 -18.61 -8.71 3.00
CA ILE A 90 -17.93 -9.78 2.26
C ILE A 90 -18.33 -11.14 2.83
N ALA A 91 -19.13 -11.89 2.07
CA ALA A 91 -19.44 -13.27 2.40
C ALA A 91 -18.31 -14.22 1.97
N ILE A 92 -18.11 -15.28 2.76
CA ILE A 92 -17.10 -16.32 2.50
C ILE A 92 -17.83 -17.54 1.94
N ASP A 93 -17.35 -18.03 0.80
CA ASP A 93 -17.89 -19.19 0.10
C ASP A 93 -16.94 -20.39 0.29
N PRO A 94 -17.32 -21.44 1.03
CA PRO A 94 -16.49 -22.62 1.22
C PRO A 94 -16.46 -23.56 0.00
N GLU A 95 -17.36 -23.37 -0.98
CA GLU A 95 -17.50 -24.24 -2.14
C GLU A 95 -16.80 -23.68 -3.38
N ARG A 96 -16.80 -22.35 -3.55
CA ARG A 96 -16.31 -21.68 -4.76
C ARG A 96 -14.97 -20.99 -4.56
N LEU A 97 -14.15 -21.01 -5.60
CA LEU A 97 -12.89 -20.27 -5.64
C LEU A 97 -13.12 -18.78 -5.92
N THR A 98 -12.22 -17.95 -5.41
CA THR A 98 -12.11 -16.54 -5.81
C THR A 98 -11.71 -16.43 -7.28
N ALA A 99 -12.31 -15.48 -8.02
CA ALA A 99 -12.02 -15.29 -9.44
C ALA A 99 -10.58 -14.83 -9.68
N LEU A 100 -9.96 -15.33 -10.76
CA LEU A 100 -8.67 -14.86 -11.24
C LEU A 100 -8.81 -14.19 -12.60
N VAL A 101 -7.95 -13.21 -12.86
CA VAL A 101 -7.82 -12.57 -14.17
C VAL A 101 -6.35 -12.57 -14.57
N LEU A 102 -6.03 -13.14 -15.73
CA LEU A 102 -4.70 -13.04 -16.34
C LEU A 102 -4.74 -11.92 -17.37
N LEU A 103 -3.75 -11.02 -17.34
CA LEU A 103 -3.71 -9.89 -18.25
C LEU A 103 -2.28 -9.45 -18.57
N ALA A 104 -2.08 -8.93 -19.78
CA ALA A 104 -0.82 -8.36 -20.25
C ALA A 104 -1.04 -7.00 -20.90
N VAL A 105 0.02 -6.23 -21.09
CA VAL A 105 0.00 -5.01 -21.92
C VAL A 105 0.91 -5.30 -23.12
N GLU A 106 0.29 -5.58 -24.26
CA GLU A 106 1.01 -5.90 -25.51
C GLU A 106 1.46 -4.62 -26.21
N GLU A 107 0.60 -3.62 -26.26
CA GLU A 107 0.89 -2.29 -26.77
C GLU A 107 -0.12 -1.28 -26.22
N GLU A 108 0.05 0.00 -26.53
CA GLU A 108 -0.87 1.05 -26.07
C GLU A 108 -2.30 0.77 -26.57
N GLY A 109 -3.23 0.64 -25.62
CA GLY A 109 -4.63 0.36 -25.93
C GLY A 109 -4.93 -1.10 -26.26
N VAL A 110 -3.95 -2.03 -26.22
CA VAL A 110 -4.15 -3.47 -26.41
C VAL A 110 -3.70 -4.24 -25.18
N SER A 111 -4.66 -4.81 -24.46
CA SER A 111 -4.40 -5.56 -23.22
C SER A 111 -5.21 -6.85 -23.22
N PRO A 112 -4.66 -7.98 -23.72
CA PRO A 112 -5.35 -9.25 -23.66
C PRO A 112 -5.66 -9.61 -22.20
N MET A 113 -6.85 -10.14 -21.98
CA MET A 113 -7.35 -10.46 -20.66
C MET A 113 -8.19 -11.73 -20.69
N ILE A 114 -7.93 -12.64 -19.75
CA ILE A 114 -8.66 -13.90 -19.58
C ILE A 114 -9.25 -13.96 -18.18
N PHE A 115 -10.56 -14.09 -18.11
CA PHE A 115 -11.29 -14.28 -16.86
C PHE A 115 -11.43 -15.77 -16.52
N TYR A 116 -10.75 -16.21 -15.46
CA TYR A 116 -10.99 -17.51 -14.83
C TYR A 116 -12.14 -17.34 -13.83
N ARG A 117 -13.36 -17.29 -14.38
CA ARG A 117 -14.57 -16.86 -13.67
C ARG A 117 -15.83 -17.55 -14.21
N SER A 118 -15.87 -18.88 -14.23
CA SER A 118 -17.05 -19.64 -14.69
C SER A 118 -18.03 -20.01 -13.57
N ASP A 119 -17.52 -20.30 -12.36
CA ASP A 119 -18.29 -20.62 -11.14
C ASP A 119 -17.54 -20.10 -9.89
N CYS A 120 -17.13 -18.84 -9.93
CA CYS A 120 -16.39 -18.22 -8.83
C CYS A 120 -17.34 -17.62 -7.78
N ALA A 121 -16.82 -17.44 -6.57
CA ALA A 121 -17.60 -17.01 -5.41
C ALA A 121 -18.42 -15.72 -5.68
N ASP A 122 -17.82 -14.72 -6.34
CA ASP A 122 -18.47 -13.44 -6.61
C ASP A 122 -19.71 -13.57 -7.52
N MET A 123 -19.74 -14.60 -8.38
CA MET A 123 -20.88 -14.91 -9.24
C MET A 123 -22.05 -15.53 -8.49
N ALA A 124 -21.83 -16.05 -7.28
CA ALA A 124 -22.87 -16.59 -6.42
C ALA A 124 -23.51 -15.52 -5.53
N LEU A 125 -23.14 -14.24 -5.69
CA LEU A 125 -23.76 -13.15 -4.94
C LEU A 125 -25.27 -13.13 -5.19
N SER A 126 -26.07 -13.05 -4.12
CA SER A 126 -27.53 -13.17 -4.16
C SER A 126 -28.20 -12.22 -3.17
N GLU A 127 -29.53 -12.16 -3.16
CA GLU A 127 -30.29 -11.34 -2.21
C GLU A 127 -30.01 -11.70 -0.74
N GLU A 128 -29.62 -12.94 -0.43
CA GLU A 128 -29.29 -13.38 0.93
C GLU A 128 -28.03 -12.68 1.47
N ASN A 129 -27.15 -12.23 0.58
CA ASN A 129 -25.92 -11.52 0.96
C ASN A 129 -26.16 -10.02 1.18
N ILE A 130 -27.38 -9.53 0.97
CA ILE A 130 -27.74 -8.12 1.14
C ILE A 130 -28.38 -7.94 2.51
N ASP A 131 -27.56 -7.50 3.46
CA ASP A 131 -27.98 -7.08 4.79
C ASP A 131 -28.59 -5.67 4.76
N GLU A 132 -29.82 -5.54 5.24
CA GLU A 132 -30.57 -4.30 5.15
C GLU A 132 -29.96 -3.17 5.99
N ALA A 133 -29.56 -3.47 7.23
CA ALA A 133 -28.95 -2.49 8.12
C ALA A 133 -27.61 -2.00 7.59
N PHE A 134 -26.82 -2.88 6.98
CA PHE A 134 -25.56 -2.53 6.36
C PHE A 134 -25.75 -1.60 5.16
N ILE A 135 -26.65 -1.93 4.22
CA ILE A 135 -26.95 -1.04 3.08
C ILE A 135 -27.49 0.31 3.57
N ALA A 136 -28.39 0.32 4.56
CA ALA A 136 -28.94 1.55 5.14
C ALA A 136 -27.90 2.41 5.88
N SER A 137 -26.75 1.84 6.28
CA SER A 137 -25.68 2.58 6.94
C SER A 137 -24.87 3.49 6.01
N ALA A 138 -25.05 3.38 4.68
CA ALA A 138 -24.31 4.14 3.69
C ALA A 138 -25.12 5.29 3.08
N ARG A 139 -24.43 6.41 2.80
CA ARG A 139 -25.03 7.57 2.11
C ARG A 139 -25.33 7.29 0.64
N ALA A 140 -24.57 6.38 0.02
CA ALA A 140 -24.78 5.95 -1.35
C ALA A 140 -24.39 4.48 -1.56
N ILE A 141 -24.95 3.87 -2.59
CA ILE A 141 -24.47 2.60 -3.15
C ILE A 141 -23.97 2.79 -4.58
N VAL A 142 -23.00 1.97 -4.99
CA VAL A 142 -22.55 1.85 -6.38
C VAL A 142 -22.91 0.46 -6.89
N VAL A 143 -23.76 0.41 -7.89
CA VAL A 143 -24.09 -0.80 -8.66
C VAL A 143 -23.38 -0.79 -10.00
N THR A 144 -23.04 -1.96 -10.52
CA THR A 144 -22.25 -2.11 -11.75
C THR A 144 -23.03 -2.87 -12.82
N GLY A 145 -22.91 -2.45 -14.08
CA GLY A 145 -23.70 -3.04 -15.17
C GLY A 145 -23.40 -4.51 -15.41
N THR A 146 -22.12 -4.90 -15.40
CA THR A 146 -21.71 -6.30 -15.52
C THR A 146 -22.38 -7.23 -14.48
N HIS A 147 -22.71 -6.74 -13.28
CA HIS A 147 -23.37 -7.57 -12.25
C HIS A 147 -24.87 -7.79 -12.48
N PHE A 148 -25.46 -7.18 -13.49
CA PHE A 148 -26.79 -7.54 -13.96
C PHE A 148 -26.80 -8.73 -14.93
N SER A 149 -25.63 -9.27 -15.33
CA SER A 149 -25.55 -10.33 -16.34
C SER A 149 -26.10 -11.69 -15.90
N ARG A 150 -26.24 -11.90 -14.58
CA ARG A 150 -26.84 -13.09 -13.98
C ARG A 150 -28.03 -12.73 -13.11
N GLU A 151 -29.00 -13.62 -13.06
CA GLU A 151 -30.26 -13.42 -12.35
C GLU A 151 -30.06 -13.18 -10.84
N ASN A 152 -29.24 -14.00 -10.20
CA ASN A 152 -28.98 -13.90 -8.76
C ASN A 152 -28.26 -12.60 -8.36
N SER A 153 -27.22 -12.20 -9.09
CA SER A 153 -26.50 -10.96 -8.82
C SER A 153 -27.33 -9.72 -9.21
N ALA A 154 -28.14 -9.81 -10.26
CA ALA A 154 -29.10 -8.78 -10.62
C ALA A 154 -30.15 -8.57 -9.51
N ALA A 155 -30.69 -9.67 -8.96
CA ALA A 155 -31.64 -9.62 -7.84
C ALA A 155 -31.00 -8.97 -6.60
N ALA A 156 -29.75 -9.33 -6.28
CA ALA A 156 -28.97 -8.73 -5.20
C ALA A 156 -28.83 -7.20 -5.35
N GLN A 157 -28.41 -6.72 -6.53
CA GLN A 157 -28.30 -5.28 -6.79
C GLN A 157 -29.66 -4.58 -6.71
N ARG A 158 -30.74 -5.19 -7.24
CA ARG A 158 -32.09 -4.62 -7.13
C ARG A 158 -32.56 -4.53 -5.69
N LYS A 159 -32.26 -5.52 -4.84
CA LYS A 159 -32.55 -5.46 -3.40
C LYS A 159 -31.80 -4.32 -2.73
N ALA A 160 -30.51 -4.16 -3.00
CA ALA A 160 -29.72 -3.06 -2.46
C ALA A 160 -30.26 -1.68 -2.89
N ILE A 161 -30.62 -1.50 -4.17
CA ILE A 161 -31.25 -0.28 -4.70
C ILE A 161 -32.54 0.05 -3.92
N ARG A 162 -33.43 -0.94 -3.73
CA ARG A 162 -34.67 -0.74 -2.98
C ARG A 162 -34.38 -0.27 -1.55
N ILE A 163 -33.46 -0.92 -0.85
CA ILE A 163 -33.12 -0.61 0.54
C ILE A 163 -32.50 0.79 0.65
N ALA A 164 -31.53 1.12 -0.21
CA ALA A 164 -30.89 2.43 -0.21
C ALA A 164 -31.94 3.54 -0.38
N LYS A 165 -32.83 3.42 -1.38
CA LYS A 165 -33.89 4.39 -1.64
C LYS A 165 -34.89 4.51 -0.48
N GLN A 166 -35.29 3.39 0.13
CA GLN A 166 -36.19 3.39 1.29
C GLN A 166 -35.60 4.11 2.51
N ASN A 167 -34.27 4.15 2.62
CA ASN A 167 -33.54 4.80 3.70
C ASN A 167 -32.94 6.17 3.31
N GLY A 168 -33.33 6.73 2.15
CA GLY A 168 -32.87 8.04 1.69
C GLY A 168 -31.41 8.07 1.18
N GLY A 169 -30.79 6.91 0.98
CA GLY A 169 -29.49 6.78 0.34
C GLY A 169 -29.57 6.97 -1.18
N LYS A 170 -28.45 7.38 -1.78
CA LYS A 170 -28.34 7.60 -3.22
C LYS A 170 -27.89 6.35 -3.99
N VAL A 171 -28.23 6.27 -5.26
CA VAL A 171 -27.82 5.17 -6.15
C VAL A 171 -26.95 5.71 -7.28
N ALA A 172 -25.69 5.30 -7.29
CA ALA A 172 -24.78 5.53 -8.40
C ALA A 172 -24.67 4.25 -9.26
N PHE A 173 -24.72 4.43 -10.57
CA PHE A 173 -24.63 3.35 -11.53
C PHE A 173 -23.41 3.57 -12.45
N ASP A 174 -22.40 2.72 -12.27
CA ASP A 174 -21.33 2.58 -13.25
C ASP A 174 -21.77 1.53 -14.27
N ILE A 175 -21.90 1.92 -15.52
CA ILE A 175 -22.42 1.04 -16.56
C ILE A 175 -21.51 -0.18 -16.77
N ASP A 176 -20.19 -0.08 -16.52
CA ASP A 176 -19.20 -1.18 -16.55
C ASP A 176 -19.60 -2.31 -17.50
N TYR A 177 -19.59 -2.05 -18.81
CA TYR A 177 -20.07 -3.01 -19.79
C TYR A 177 -18.94 -3.90 -20.31
N ARG A 178 -19.09 -5.22 -20.14
CA ARG A 178 -18.13 -6.22 -20.61
C ARG A 178 -18.82 -7.32 -21.43
N PRO A 179 -18.83 -7.25 -22.78
CA PRO A 179 -19.47 -8.24 -23.64
C PRO A 179 -19.15 -9.70 -23.29
N ASN A 180 -17.88 -10.00 -22.99
CA ASN A 180 -17.43 -11.34 -22.59
C ASN A 180 -18.18 -11.85 -21.34
N LEU A 181 -18.34 -11.01 -20.31
CA LEU A 181 -19.00 -11.38 -19.04
C LEU A 181 -20.53 -11.41 -19.15
N TRP A 182 -21.07 -10.88 -20.23
CA TRP A 182 -22.47 -11.03 -20.64
C TRP A 182 -22.73 -12.25 -21.53
N GLY A 183 -21.68 -13.02 -21.86
CA GLY A 183 -21.76 -14.19 -22.73
C GLY A 183 -21.91 -13.84 -24.22
N LEU A 184 -21.50 -12.63 -24.62
CA LEU A 184 -21.60 -12.14 -26.00
C LEU A 184 -20.30 -12.26 -26.79
N ALA A 185 -19.21 -12.67 -26.15
CA ALA A 185 -17.90 -12.85 -26.77
C ALA A 185 -17.15 -14.05 -26.15
N GLY A 186 -16.19 -14.62 -26.87
CA GLY A 186 -15.40 -15.78 -26.41
C GLY A 186 -14.37 -15.44 -25.32
N HIS A 187 -13.76 -16.45 -24.70
CA HIS A 187 -12.84 -16.28 -23.57
C HIS A 187 -11.62 -15.38 -23.82
N ALA A 188 -11.12 -15.32 -25.07
CA ALA A 188 -10.00 -14.47 -25.46
C ALA A 188 -10.39 -12.97 -25.60
N GLU A 189 -11.69 -12.68 -25.71
CA GLU A 189 -12.22 -11.33 -25.95
C GLU A 189 -12.48 -10.55 -24.65
N GLY A 190 -11.72 -10.81 -23.58
CA GLY A 190 -11.90 -10.16 -22.28
C GLY A 190 -11.68 -8.64 -22.32
N PHE A 191 -10.95 -8.14 -23.32
CA PHE A 191 -10.72 -6.71 -23.54
C PHE A 191 -11.76 -6.04 -24.45
N GLY A 192 -12.64 -6.82 -25.09
CA GLY A 192 -13.69 -6.29 -25.96
C GLY A 192 -14.57 -5.28 -25.23
N ARG A 193 -14.83 -4.12 -25.87
CA ARG A 193 -15.54 -2.99 -25.24
C ARG A 193 -17.00 -2.87 -25.64
N TYR A 194 -17.37 -3.36 -26.82
CA TYR A 194 -18.73 -3.21 -27.31
C TYR A 194 -19.17 -4.37 -28.20
N VAL A 195 -20.34 -4.93 -27.87
CA VAL A 195 -21.15 -5.79 -28.73
C VAL A 195 -22.59 -5.37 -28.49
N LYS A 196 -23.35 -5.06 -29.54
CA LYS A 196 -24.75 -4.66 -29.41
C LYS A 196 -25.59 -5.84 -28.90
N SER A 197 -26.53 -5.59 -27.98
CA SER A 197 -27.47 -6.62 -27.52
C SER A 197 -28.73 -6.02 -26.91
N ASP A 198 -29.89 -6.26 -27.54
CA ASP A 198 -31.18 -5.78 -27.04
C ASP A 198 -31.51 -6.37 -25.65
N ARG A 199 -31.06 -7.60 -25.36
CA ARG A 199 -31.20 -8.24 -24.04
C ARG A 199 -30.47 -7.44 -22.96
N VAL A 200 -29.22 -7.05 -23.23
CA VAL A 200 -28.42 -6.25 -22.29
C VAL A 200 -29.06 -4.88 -22.12
N SER A 201 -29.39 -4.21 -23.23
CA SER A 201 -30.02 -2.88 -23.20
C SER A 201 -31.32 -2.89 -22.40
N ALA A 202 -32.19 -3.89 -22.57
CA ALA A 202 -33.43 -4.00 -21.81
C ALA A 202 -33.18 -4.13 -20.30
N GLN A 203 -32.16 -4.91 -19.89
CA GLN A 203 -31.84 -5.09 -18.48
C GLN A 203 -31.24 -3.84 -17.84
N LEU A 204 -30.30 -3.18 -18.53
CA LEU A 204 -29.65 -1.97 -18.02
C LEU A 204 -30.60 -0.76 -18.01
N LYS A 205 -31.43 -0.61 -19.06
CA LYS A 205 -32.42 0.47 -19.16
C LYS A 205 -33.43 0.45 -18.01
N ALA A 206 -33.77 -0.73 -17.50
CA ALA A 206 -34.66 -0.90 -16.36
C ALA A 206 -34.06 -0.43 -15.02
N VAL A 207 -32.76 -0.12 -14.95
CA VAL A 207 -32.08 0.37 -13.75
C VAL A 207 -32.03 1.91 -13.73
N LEU A 208 -31.95 2.54 -14.91
CA LEU A 208 -31.75 3.99 -15.05
C LEU A 208 -32.71 4.88 -14.25
N PRO A 209 -34.03 4.58 -14.14
CA PRO A 209 -34.96 5.41 -13.38
C PRO A 209 -34.70 5.42 -11.87
N ASP A 210 -33.97 4.43 -11.36
CA ASP A 210 -33.66 4.29 -9.94
C ASP A 210 -32.37 4.99 -9.53
N CYS A 211 -31.60 5.53 -10.48
CA CYS A 211 -30.30 6.14 -10.24
C CYS A 211 -30.38 7.64 -9.94
N ASP A 212 -29.44 8.11 -9.12
CA ASP A 212 -29.14 9.54 -8.89
C ASP A 212 -27.90 9.98 -9.69
N LEU A 213 -27.02 9.03 -10.03
CA LEU A 213 -25.81 9.25 -10.82
C LEU A 213 -25.62 8.10 -11.81
N ILE A 214 -25.40 8.40 -13.09
CA ILE A 214 -25.14 7.42 -14.16
C ILE A 214 -23.83 7.78 -14.83
N VAL A 215 -22.90 6.83 -14.89
CA VAL A 215 -21.54 7.05 -15.41
C VAL A 215 -21.23 6.01 -16.48
N GLY A 216 -20.72 6.45 -17.63
CA GLY A 216 -20.35 5.55 -18.73
C GLY A 216 -19.47 6.23 -19.78
N THR A 217 -18.73 5.42 -20.54
CA THR A 217 -18.14 5.85 -21.82
C THR A 217 -19.21 6.03 -22.89
N GLU A 218 -18.81 6.51 -24.06
CA GLU A 218 -19.67 6.64 -25.24
C GLU A 218 -20.34 5.31 -25.62
N GLU A 219 -19.58 4.20 -25.62
CA GLU A 219 -20.11 2.86 -25.89
C GLU A 219 -21.05 2.35 -24.78
N GLU A 220 -20.72 2.65 -23.53
CA GLU A 220 -21.48 2.24 -22.36
C GLU A 220 -22.86 2.91 -22.31
N ILE A 221 -22.96 4.20 -22.60
CA ILE A 221 -24.28 4.87 -22.63
C ILE A 221 -25.15 4.37 -23.79
N MET A 222 -24.55 3.98 -24.92
CA MET A 222 -25.28 3.40 -26.05
C MET A 222 -25.89 2.04 -25.67
N ILE A 223 -25.11 1.14 -25.08
CA ILE A 223 -25.66 -0.16 -24.64
C ILE A 223 -26.68 0.01 -23.51
N ALA A 224 -26.47 0.95 -22.57
CA ALA A 224 -27.41 1.16 -21.46
C ALA A 224 -28.78 1.71 -21.92
N SER A 225 -28.79 2.50 -23.00
CA SER A 225 -30.00 3.11 -23.56
C SER A 225 -30.68 2.27 -24.64
N GLY A 226 -29.89 1.48 -25.38
CA GLY A 226 -30.26 0.79 -26.62
C GLY A 226 -30.28 1.70 -27.85
N ALA A 227 -29.73 2.91 -27.78
CA ALA A 227 -29.62 3.83 -28.92
C ALA A 227 -28.38 3.52 -29.78
N GLU A 228 -28.38 4.03 -31.02
CA GLU A 228 -27.29 3.80 -32.00
C GLU A 228 -26.18 4.87 -31.95
N ASP A 229 -26.44 6.01 -31.30
CA ASP A 229 -25.52 7.14 -31.21
C ASP A 229 -25.51 7.77 -29.81
N VAL A 230 -24.43 8.47 -29.48
CA VAL A 230 -24.16 9.07 -28.16
C VAL A 230 -25.24 10.09 -27.75
N LEU A 231 -25.63 10.99 -28.65
CA LEU A 231 -26.60 12.04 -28.33
C LEU A 231 -28.00 11.45 -28.12
N GLY A 232 -28.41 10.53 -29.00
CA GLY A 232 -29.62 9.74 -28.87
C GLY A 232 -29.65 8.94 -27.56
N ALA A 233 -28.53 8.33 -27.19
CA ALA A 233 -28.37 7.60 -25.94
C ALA A 233 -28.58 8.50 -24.71
N LEU A 234 -27.90 9.66 -24.64
CA LEU A 234 -28.05 10.62 -23.55
C LEU A 234 -29.51 11.10 -23.40
N LYS A 235 -30.17 11.43 -24.53
CA LYS A 235 -31.58 11.83 -24.53
C LYS A 235 -32.51 10.70 -24.10
N ALA A 236 -32.25 9.48 -24.53
CA ALA A 236 -33.02 8.31 -24.13
C ALA A 236 -32.88 7.99 -22.64
N ILE A 237 -31.67 8.13 -22.07
CA ILE A 237 -31.43 8.01 -20.61
C ILE A 237 -32.18 9.12 -19.86
N ARG A 238 -32.05 10.37 -20.31
CA ARG A 238 -32.72 11.52 -19.68
C ARG A 238 -34.25 11.42 -19.72
N ALA A 239 -34.82 10.80 -20.76
CA ALA A 239 -36.27 10.59 -20.86
C ALA A 239 -36.85 9.69 -19.75
N VAL A 240 -36.01 8.84 -19.14
CA VAL A 240 -36.44 7.89 -18.10
C VAL A 240 -35.79 8.14 -16.74
N SER A 241 -34.79 9.01 -16.65
CA SER A 241 -34.01 9.25 -15.43
C SER A 241 -33.77 10.73 -15.15
N LYS A 242 -33.82 11.09 -13.86
CA LYS A 242 -33.44 12.42 -13.36
C LYS A 242 -31.99 12.47 -12.87
N ALA A 243 -31.25 11.37 -12.93
CA ALA A 243 -29.86 11.29 -12.51
C ALA A 243 -28.98 12.35 -13.18
N THR A 244 -27.91 12.76 -12.51
CA THR A 244 -26.78 13.39 -13.21
C THR A 244 -26.14 12.33 -14.12
N ILE A 245 -25.87 12.68 -15.38
CA ILE A 245 -25.19 11.78 -16.32
C ILE A 245 -23.76 12.27 -16.51
N VAL A 246 -22.78 11.39 -16.35
CA VAL A 246 -21.36 11.68 -16.58
C VAL A 246 -20.84 10.83 -17.72
N LEU A 247 -20.56 11.48 -18.84
CA LEU A 247 -19.99 10.85 -20.04
C LEU A 247 -18.46 10.91 -19.99
N LYS A 248 -17.82 9.74 -19.88
CA LYS A 248 -16.36 9.56 -19.96
C LYS A 248 -15.93 9.60 -21.44
N ARG A 249 -14.92 10.40 -21.78
CA ARG A 249 -14.40 10.59 -23.16
C ARG A 249 -12.90 10.30 -23.27
N GLY A 250 -12.43 9.33 -22.50
CA GLY A 250 -11.02 8.92 -22.48
C GLY A 250 -10.09 10.10 -22.18
N ALA A 251 -9.08 10.31 -23.03
CA ALA A 251 -8.09 11.38 -22.86
C ALA A 251 -8.69 12.80 -22.93
N MET A 252 -9.89 12.98 -23.51
CA MET A 252 -10.57 14.27 -23.55
C MET A 252 -11.17 14.67 -22.19
N GLY A 253 -11.22 13.74 -21.23
CA GLY A 253 -11.80 13.94 -19.90
C GLY A 253 -13.25 13.47 -19.85
N CYS A 254 -14.16 14.30 -19.35
CA CYS A 254 -15.58 13.96 -19.21
C CYS A 254 -16.50 15.16 -19.39
N ILE A 255 -17.78 14.88 -19.58
CA ILE A 255 -18.84 15.89 -19.59
C ILE A 255 -19.91 15.49 -18.59
N VAL A 256 -20.30 16.43 -17.73
CA VAL A 256 -21.35 16.24 -16.73
C VAL A 256 -22.63 16.94 -17.18
N TYR A 257 -23.74 16.20 -17.22
CA TYR A 257 -25.07 16.69 -17.56
C TYR A 257 -26.01 16.61 -16.35
N ASP A 258 -26.14 17.74 -15.65
CA ASP A 258 -27.02 17.89 -14.47
C ASP A 258 -28.37 18.53 -14.84
N GLY A 259 -28.97 18.06 -15.93
CA GLY A 259 -30.20 18.64 -16.47
C GLY A 259 -30.54 18.17 -17.87
N LYS A 260 -31.22 19.03 -18.62
CA LYS A 260 -31.63 18.75 -20.01
C LYS A 260 -30.41 18.48 -20.88
N ILE A 261 -30.54 17.51 -21.79
CA ILE A 261 -29.56 17.26 -22.85
C ILE A 261 -29.92 18.13 -24.05
N SER A 262 -29.04 19.06 -24.44
CA SER A 262 -29.24 19.89 -25.64
C SER A 262 -28.84 19.13 -26.90
N ASP A 263 -28.86 19.80 -28.06
CA ASP A 263 -28.38 19.21 -29.32
C ASP A 263 -26.85 19.31 -29.48
N ASP A 264 -26.18 20.03 -28.58
CA ASP A 264 -24.73 20.15 -28.53
C ASP A 264 -24.18 19.31 -27.37
N LEU A 265 -23.33 18.33 -27.68
CA LEU A 265 -22.73 17.46 -26.66
C LEU A 265 -21.82 18.24 -25.70
N GLU A 266 -21.24 19.36 -26.12
CA GLU A 266 -20.32 20.15 -25.30
C GLU A 266 -21.04 21.12 -24.34
N ASP A 267 -22.36 21.26 -24.44
CA ASP A 267 -23.21 22.12 -23.60
C ASP A 267 -23.46 21.55 -22.19
N GLY A 268 -22.59 20.65 -21.74
CA GLY A 268 -22.50 20.18 -20.37
C GLY A 268 -21.31 20.82 -19.63
N ILE A 269 -21.10 20.39 -18.39
CA ILE A 269 -19.94 20.84 -17.62
C ILE A 269 -18.73 20.01 -18.04
N VAL A 270 -17.83 20.62 -18.81
CA VAL A 270 -16.65 19.94 -19.36
C VAL A 270 -15.54 19.85 -18.31
N GLY A 271 -15.23 18.63 -17.89
CA GLY A 271 -14.03 18.31 -17.13
C GLY A 271 -12.89 17.96 -18.09
N LYS A 272 -11.82 18.76 -18.08
CA LYS A 272 -10.67 18.54 -18.96
C LYS A 272 -9.84 17.33 -18.52
N GLY A 273 -9.40 16.53 -19.49
CA GLY A 273 -8.38 15.49 -19.26
C GLY A 273 -7.01 16.07 -18.93
N PHE A 274 -6.09 15.20 -18.50
CA PHE A 274 -4.70 15.55 -18.22
C PHE A 274 -3.78 15.01 -19.33
N PRO A 275 -2.81 15.78 -19.82
CA PRO A 275 -1.90 15.35 -20.88
C PRO A 275 -0.81 14.44 -20.31
N ILE A 276 -1.09 13.15 -20.19
CA ILE A 276 -0.18 12.13 -19.63
C ILE A 276 0.02 10.96 -20.60
N GLU A 277 1.12 10.23 -20.40
CA GLU A 277 1.41 9.00 -21.15
C GLU A 277 0.52 7.85 -20.64
N VAL A 278 -0.15 7.17 -21.55
CA VAL A 278 -0.94 5.96 -21.28
C VAL A 278 0.00 4.75 -21.25
N TYR A 279 0.03 4.06 -20.13
CA TYR A 279 0.82 2.86 -19.90
C TYR A 279 -0.07 1.60 -19.78
N ASN A 280 -1.19 1.70 -19.06
CA ASN A 280 -2.19 0.65 -18.99
C ASN A 280 -3.60 1.26 -18.91
N VAL A 281 -4.51 0.95 -19.83
CA VAL A 281 -5.87 1.55 -19.82
C VAL A 281 -6.82 0.94 -18.79
N LEU A 282 -6.44 -0.16 -18.14
CA LEU A 282 -7.29 -0.86 -17.18
C LEU A 282 -7.48 -0.05 -15.89
N GLY A 283 -8.68 -0.13 -15.32
CA GLY A 283 -9.02 0.54 -14.06
C GLY A 283 -9.17 2.07 -14.14
N ALA A 284 -9.01 2.68 -15.32
CA ALA A 284 -9.20 4.12 -15.50
C ALA A 284 -10.61 4.58 -15.12
N GLY A 285 -11.62 3.80 -15.52
CA GLY A 285 -13.02 4.06 -15.18
C GLY A 285 -13.32 3.95 -13.69
N ASP A 286 -12.76 2.93 -13.02
CA ASP A 286 -12.94 2.71 -11.59
C ASP A 286 -12.25 3.81 -10.76
N ALA A 287 -11.05 4.24 -11.17
CA ALA A 287 -10.34 5.38 -10.55
C ALA A 287 -11.10 6.69 -10.77
N PHE A 288 -11.57 6.93 -11.99
CA PHE A 288 -12.42 8.06 -12.32
C PHE A 288 -13.66 8.10 -11.43
N MET A 289 -14.35 6.97 -11.30
CA MET A 289 -15.53 6.83 -10.46
C MET A 289 -15.20 7.11 -8.99
N SER A 290 -14.02 6.72 -8.52
CA SER A 290 -13.55 7.02 -7.16
C SER A 290 -13.39 8.53 -6.91
N GLY A 291 -12.73 9.25 -7.82
CA GLY A 291 -12.60 10.70 -7.75
C GLY A 291 -13.94 11.44 -7.88
N LEU A 292 -14.81 10.94 -8.75
CA LEU A 292 -16.17 11.47 -8.94
C LEU A 292 -17.00 11.33 -7.66
N LEU A 293 -16.98 10.16 -7.02
CA LEU A 293 -17.69 9.91 -5.76
C LEU A 293 -17.17 10.80 -4.62
N ARG A 294 -15.85 11.05 -4.58
CA ARG A 294 -15.25 11.97 -3.59
C ARG A 294 -15.82 13.38 -3.70
N GLY A 295 -15.93 13.93 -4.92
CA GLY A 295 -16.52 15.25 -5.15
C GLY A 295 -18.04 15.25 -4.93
N TRP A 296 -18.75 14.30 -5.52
CA TRP A 296 -20.21 14.22 -5.47
C TRP A 296 -20.76 13.98 -4.07
N LEU A 297 -20.14 13.09 -3.28
CA LEU A 297 -20.52 12.88 -1.88
C LEU A 297 -19.92 13.94 -0.96
N GLY A 298 -18.88 14.65 -1.39
CA GLY A 298 -18.36 15.85 -0.72
C GLY A 298 -19.23 17.10 -0.93
N ALA A 299 -20.20 17.06 -1.84
CA ALA A 299 -20.99 18.20 -2.29
C ALA A 299 -20.15 19.35 -2.88
N GLU A 300 -19.05 18.99 -3.55
CA GLU A 300 -18.25 19.91 -4.35
C GLU A 300 -18.99 20.30 -5.63
N ASP A 301 -18.59 21.41 -6.25
CA ASP A 301 -19.10 21.77 -7.57
C ASP A 301 -18.67 20.73 -8.64
N TRP A 302 -19.42 20.67 -9.75
CA TRP A 302 -19.19 19.66 -10.79
C TRP A 302 -17.86 19.84 -11.53
N GLN A 303 -17.32 21.06 -11.64
CA GLN A 303 -16.02 21.31 -12.25
C GLN A 303 -14.90 20.71 -11.38
N THR A 304 -14.94 20.96 -10.08
CA THR A 304 -14.02 20.36 -9.09
C THR A 304 -14.15 18.84 -9.06
N THR A 305 -15.38 18.34 -9.00
CA THR A 305 -15.70 16.90 -9.02
C THR A 305 -15.15 16.21 -10.28
N ALA A 306 -15.37 16.81 -11.46
CA ALA A 306 -14.85 16.30 -12.72
C ALA A 306 -13.31 16.36 -12.80
N THR A 307 -12.69 17.40 -12.22
CA THR A 307 -11.23 17.51 -12.14
C THR A 307 -10.64 16.36 -11.31
N TRP A 308 -11.22 16.04 -10.16
CA TRP A 308 -10.76 14.92 -9.32
C TRP A 308 -10.96 13.58 -10.02
N ALA A 309 -12.12 13.38 -10.66
CA ALA A 309 -12.41 12.18 -11.43
C ALA A 309 -11.39 11.96 -12.57
N ASN A 310 -11.16 12.98 -13.40
CA ASN A 310 -10.20 12.91 -14.51
C ASN A 310 -8.76 12.68 -14.00
N ALA A 311 -8.36 13.33 -12.90
CA ALA A 311 -7.02 13.15 -12.35
C ALA A 311 -6.81 11.73 -11.83
N CYS A 312 -7.79 11.13 -11.16
CA CYS A 312 -7.71 9.74 -10.72
C CYS A 312 -7.62 8.77 -11.92
N GLY A 313 -8.40 9.00 -12.97
CA GLY A 313 -8.30 8.24 -14.23
C GLY A 313 -6.90 8.37 -14.87
N ALA A 314 -6.33 9.58 -14.88
CA ALA A 314 -4.99 9.85 -15.39
C ALA A 314 -3.89 9.11 -14.62
N PHE A 315 -3.99 9.02 -13.29
CA PHE A 315 -3.07 8.24 -12.47
C PHE A 315 -3.13 6.75 -12.79
N ALA A 316 -4.35 6.19 -12.83
CA ALA A 316 -4.56 4.78 -13.12
C ALA A 316 -3.91 4.38 -14.45
N VAL A 317 -4.07 5.21 -15.50
CA VAL A 317 -3.51 4.86 -16.79
C VAL A 317 -2.01 5.04 -16.93
N SER A 318 -1.37 5.80 -16.03
CA SER A 318 0.07 6.06 -16.10
C SER A 318 0.92 4.99 -15.39
N ARG A 319 0.28 4.02 -14.72
CA ARG A 319 0.88 2.96 -13.90
C ARG A 319 0.39 1.57 -14.31
N LEU A 320 1.03 0.52 -13.80
CA LEU A 320 0.77 -0.85 -14.27
C LEU A 320 -0.52 -1.44 -13.71
N LEU A 321 -0.72 -1.35 -12.40
CA LEU A 321 -1.83 -2.01 -11.70
C LEU A 321 -3.06 -1.07 -11.62
N CYS A 322 -4.21 -1.62 -11.21
CA CYS A 322 -5.43 -0.84 -10.97
C CYS A 322 -5.43 -0.24 -9.55
N ALA A 323 -6.28 -0.75 -8.65
CA ALA A 323 -6.51 -0.21 -7.32
C ALA A 323 -5.24 0.14 -6.52
N PRO A 324 -4.16 -0.69 -6.50
CA PRO A 324 -2.95 -0.37 -5.77
C PRO A 324 -2.20 0.87 -6.25
N GLU A 325 -2.48 1.37 -7.45
CA GLU A 325 -1.77 2.47 -8.11
C GLU A 325 -2.61 3.76 -8.15
N TYR A 326 -3.85 3.71 -7.64
CA TYR A 326 -4.71 4.89 -7.50
C TYR A 326 -4.12 5.88 -6.49
N PRO A 327 -4.31 7.19 -6.72
CA PRO A 327 -3.70 8.18 -5.86
C PRO A 327 -4.37 8.17 -4.49
N THR A 328 -3.58 8.41 -3.45
CA THR A 328 -4.11 8.84 -2.16
C THR A 328 -4.57 10.29 -2.24
N TRP A 329 -5.33 10.75 -1.25
CA TRP A 329 -5.74 12.15 -1.17
C TRP A 329 -4.54 13.10 -1.20
N GLU A 330 -3.48 12.80 -0.45
CA GLU A 330 -2.26 13.60 -0.40
C GLU A 330 -1.54 13.64 -1.75
N GLU A 331 -1.47 12.50 -2.45
CA GLU A 331 -0.86 12.41 -3.77
C GLU A 331 -1.66 13.20 -4.82
N LEU A 332 -2.98 13.05 -4.83
CA LEU A 332 -3.88 13.77 -5.73
C LEU A 332 -3.76 15.29 -5.51
N GLN A 333 -3.82 15.75 -4.26
CA GLN A 333 -3.69 17.15 -3.92
C GLN A 333 -2.31 17.71 -4.31
N PHE A 334 -1.24 16.94 -4.09
CA PHE A 334 0.09 17.34 -4.53
C PHE A 334 0.15 17.52 -6.06
N PHE A 335 -0.38 16.56 -6.82
CA PHE A 335 -0.41 16.62 -8.28
C PHE A 335 -1.24 17.80 -8.80
N LEU A 336 -2.45 18.00 -8.28
CA LEU A 336 -3.31 19.11 -8.71
C LEU A 336 -2.70 20.48 -8.39
N LYS A 337 -1.97 20.60 -7.28
CA LYS A 337 -1.31 21.85 -6.88
C LYS A 337 -0.02 22.14 -7.64
N ASN A 338 0.81 21.12 -7.88
CA ASN A 338 2.18 21.31 -8.38
C ASN A 338 2.37 20.87 -9.84
N GLY A 339 1.42 20.10 -10.38
CA GLY A 339 1.58 19.39 -11.64
C GLY A 339 2.61 18.26 -11.57
N SER A 340 3.01 17.78 -12.75
CA SER A 340 4.13 16.85 -12.95
C SER A 340 5.03 17.41 -14.03
N LYS A 341 6.35 17.22 -13.89
CA LYS A 341 7.30 17.54 -14.98
C LYS A 341 7.40 16.41 -16.00
N GLN A 342 6.84 15.25 -15.68
CA GLN A 342 6.87 14.04 -16.51
C GLN A 342 5.47 13.78 -17.09
N HIS A 343 5.40 13.51 -18.39
CA HIS A 343 4.16 13.01 -19.01
C HIS A 343 3.84 11.60 -18.49
N ALA A 344 4.86 10.77 -18.29
CA ALA A 344 4.75 9.51 -17.58
C ALA A 344 4.81 9.74 -16.07
N LEU A 345 3.66 9.81 -15.39
CA LEU A 345 3.60 10.09 -13.94
C LEU A 345 4.39 9.06 -13.12
N ARG A 346 4.47 7.79 -13.57
CA ARG A 346 5.31 6.75 -12.96
C ARG A 346 6.81 7.06 -12.92
N LYS A 347 7.28 8.10 -13.63
CA LYS A 347 8.68 8.57 -13.63
C LYS A 347 8.90 9.82 -12.79
N ASP A 348 7.85 10.45 -12.25
CA ASP A 348 7.99 11.62 -11.39
C ASP A 348 8.37 11.21 -9.96
N GLU A 349 9.62 11.48 -9.55
CA GLU A 349 10.12 11.02 -8.25
C GLU A 349 9.32 11.57 -7.05
N ALA A 350 8.81 12.80 -7.14
CA ALA A 350 8.09 13.41 -6.03
C ALA A 350 6.72 12.74 -5.85
N ILE A 351 5.97 12.58 -6.94
CA ILE A 351 4.67 11.91 -6.93
C ILE A 351 4.80 10.46 -6.47
N ASN A 352 5.77 9.71 -7.01
CA ASN A 352 5.95 8.30 -6.65
C ASN A 352 6.48 8.10 -5.23
N HIS A 353 7.21 9.07 -4.67
CA HIS A 353 7.56 9.04 -3.24
C HIS A 353 6.33 9.19 -2.35
N ILE A 354 5.43 10.12 -2.67
CA ILE A 354 4.17 10.29 -1.91
C ILE A 354 3.31 9.03 -2.05
N HIS A 355 3.20 8.48 -3.26
CA HIS A 355 2.49 7.24 -3.51
C HIS A 355 3.02 6.11 -2.63
N TRP A 356 4.34 5.88 -2.65
CA TRP A 356 4.97 4.87 -1.80
C TRP A 356 4.68 5.11 -0.32
N ALA A 357 4.92 6.34 0.16
CA ALA A 357 4.94 6.62 1.58
C ALA A 357 3.53 6.63 2.22
N THR A 358 2.50 6.95 1.43
CA THR A 358 1.09 6.96 1.86
C THR A 358 0.38 5.62 1.67
N ASN A 359 0.97 4.67 0.92
CA ASN A 359 0.42 3.32 0.69
C ASN A 359 1.27 2.19 1.29
N ARG A 360 2.07 2.48 2.32
CA ARG A 360 2.88 1.44 3.00
C ARG A 360 1.98 0.39 3.64
N ARG A 361 2.48 -0.85 3.72
CA ARG A 361 1.69 -2.03 4.13
C ARG A 361 1.19 -2.01 5.58
N ARG A 362 1.89 -1.30 6.47
CA ARG A 362 1.63 -1.29 7.91
C ARG A 362 1.97 0.08 8.50
N GLU A 363 1.24 0.50 9.52
CA GLU A 363 1.69 1.59 10.39
C GLU A 363 2.62 1.05 11.49
N ILE A 364 3.66 1.82 11.83
CA ILE A 364 4.64 1.46 12.85
C ILE A 364 4.91 2.73 13.68
N PRO A 365 4.03 3.07 14.64
CA PRO A 365 4.12 4.33 15.39
C PRO A 365 5.26 4.35 16.42
N SER A 366 5.78 3.17 16.78
CA SER A 366 6.97 3.00 17.61
C SER A 366 7.68 1.71 17.23
N LEU A 367 9.01 1.65 17.39
CA LEU A 367 9.82 0.48 17.04
C LEU A 367 10.94 0.23 18.05
N MET A 368 10.76 -0.76 18.91
CA MET A 368 11.76 -1.27 19.85
C MET A 368 12.30 -2.58 19.27
N ALA A 369 13.50 -2.55 18.71
CA ALA A 369 14.07 -3.67 18.00
C ALA A 369 15.31 -4.24 18.67
N LEU A 370 15.36 -5.57 18.79
CA LEU A 370 16.57 -6.30 19.15
C LEU A 370 17.40 -6.55 17.89
N ALA A 371 18.61 -5.98 17.85
CA ALA A 371 19.51 -6.11 16.71
C ALA A 371 20.51 -7.25 16.89
N ILE A 372 20.36 -8.33 16.13
CA ILE A 372 21.28 -9.49 16.11
C ILE A 372 21.77 -9.78 14.68
N ASP A 373 21.91 -8.72 13.89
CA ASP A 373 22.50 -8.70 12.55
C ASP A 373 24.04 -8.58 12.56
N HIS A 374 24.67 -8.74 13.73
CA HIS A 374 26.10 -8.55 13.95
C HIS A 374 26.88 -9.80 13.55
N ARG A 375 27.47 -9.79 12.35
CA ARG A 375 28.22 -10.94 11.80
C ARG A 375 29.63 -11.02 12.37
N ALA A 376 30.46 -10.01 12.09
CA ALA A 376 31.86 -9.97 12.49
C ALA A 376 32.06 -10.18 14.01
N GLN A 377 31.24 -9.53 14.85
CA GLN A 377 31.39 -9.66 16.31
C GLN A 377 31.06 -11.05 16.83
N LEU A 378 30.04 -11.73 16.28
CA LEU A 378 29.71 -13.10 16.69
C LEU A 378 30.76 -14.10 16.15
N GLU A 379 31.30 -13.86 14.95
CA GLU A 379 32.40 -14.63 14.38
C GLU A 379 33.68 -14.48 15.22
N ASP A 380 34.00 -13.27 15.67
CA ASP A 380 35.15 -13.00 16.55
C ASP A 380 35.00 -13.71 17.91
N VAL A 381 33.80 -13.71 18.49
CA VAL A 381 33.51 -14.45 19.73
C VAL A 381 33.68 -15.96 19.50
N ALA A 382 33.12 -16.50 18.42
CA ALA A 382 33.22 -17.92 18.09
C ALA A 382 34.69 -18.34 17.88
N ALA A 383 35.46 -17.54 17.12
CA ALA A 383 36.87 -17.77 16.86
C ALA A 383 37.70 -17.72 18.15
N ARG A 384 37.50 -16.72 19.02
CA ARG A 384 38.21 -16.59 20.30
C ARG A 384 37.92 -17.77 21.24
N LEU A 385 36.71 -18.31 21.21
CA LEU A 385 36.31 -19.46 22.03
C LEU A 385 36.66 -20.82 21.38
N GLY A 386 37.12 -20.83 20.13
CA GLY A 386 37.43 -22.05 19.39
C GLY A 386 36.20 -22.91 19.08
N VAL A 387 35.02 -22.28 18.93
CA VAL A 387 33.76 -22.98 18.63
C VAL A 387 33.35 -22.82 17.16
N ASP A 388 32.61 -23.79 16.64
CA ASP A 388 32.10 -23.75 15.27
C ASP A 388 31.17 -22.55 15.04
N ALA A 389 31.44 -21.79 13.98
CA ALA A 389 30.61 -20.65 13.56
C ALA A 389 29.17 -21.05 13.21
N ALA A 390 28.90 -22.32 12.89
CA ALA A 390 27.54 -22.82 12.68
C ALA A 390 26.63 -22.59 13.90
N ARG A 391 27.20 -22.59 15.12
CA ARG A 391 26.44 -22.33 16.38
C ARG A 391 25.94 -20.89 16.50
N ILE A 392 26.44 -19.96 15.68
CA ILE A 392 25.96 -18.58 15.65
C ILE A 392 24.48 -18.55 15.24
N GLY A 393 24.07 -19.41 14.29
CA GLY A 393 22.67 -19.49 13.87
C GLY A 393 21.74 -19.92 15.00
N ASP A 394 22.12 -20.96 15.75
CA ASP A 394 21.38 -21.42 16.93
C ASP A 394 21.23 -20.32 17.98
N PHE A 395 22.31 -19.59 18.27
CA PHE A 395 22.26 -18.47 19.22
C PHE A 395 21.28 -17.37 18.78
N LYS A 396 21.21 -17.08 17.47
CA LYS A 396 20.26 -16.10 16.93
C LYS A 396 18.82 -16.54 17.08
N VAL A 397 18.52 -17.84 16.99
CA VAL A 397 17.19 -18.38 17.30
C VAL A 397 16.82 -18.09 18.77
N LEU A 398 17.77 -18.21 19.69
CA LEU A 398 17.55 -17.85 21.11
C LEU A 398 17.27 -16.36 21.28
N ALA A 399 17.98 -15.49 20.54
CA ALA A 399 17.72 -14.04 20.57
C ALA A 399 16.31 -13.70 20.08
N VAL A 400 15.79 -14.39 19.06
CA VAL A 400 14.40 -14.21 18.60
C VAL A 400 13.40 -14.60 19.68
N LYS A 401 13.62 -15.74 20.36
CA LYS A 401 12.78 -16.17 21.49
C LYS A 401 12.81 -15.17 22.65
N ALA A 402 13.97 -14.58 22.93
CA ALA A 402 14.12 -13.54 23.94
C ALA A 402 13.32 -12.28 23.57
N ALA A 403 13.43 -11.80 22.33
CA ALA A 403 12.65 -10.67 21.85
C ALA A 403 11.14 -10.95 21.87
N ALA A 404 10.72 -12.17 21.49
CA ALA A 404 9.31 -12.58 21.49
C ALA A 404 8.73 -12.62 22.90
N ARG A 405 9.52 -13.08 23.89
CA ARG A 405 9.15 -13.08 25.31
C ARG A 405 8.86 -11.66 25.81
N VAL A 406 9.70 -10.68 25.46
CA VAL A 406 9.51 -9.28 25.84
C VAL A 406 8.35 -8.65 25.07
N ALA A 407 8.23 -8.92 23.77
CA ALA A 407 7.12 -8.40 22.97
C ALA A 407 5.77 -8.88 23.52
N ALA A 408 5.67 -10.17 23.90
CA ALA A 408 4.47 -10.79 24.45
C ALA A 408 3.21 -10.56 23.58
N GLY A 409 3.40 -10.51 22.25
CA GLY A 409 2.34 -10.24 21.28
C GLY A 409 1.96 -8.77 21.10
N ARG A 410 2.60 -7.84 21.82
CA ARG A 410 2.36 -6.40 21.69
C ARG A 410 2.97 -5.86 20.40
N GLU A 411 2.34 -4.82 19.86
CA GLU A 411 2.86 -4.09 18.71
C GLU A 411 4.10 -3.25 19.05
N GLY A 412 4.78 -2.77 18.02
CA GLY A 412 5.93 -1.88 18.16
C GLY A 412 7.25 -2.58 18.50
N TYR A 413 7.30 -3.91 18.40
CA TYR A 413 8.52 -4.70 18.52
C TYR A 413 8.98 -5.23 17.17
N GLY A 414 10.29 -5.30 16.99
CA GLY A 414 10.90 -5.83 15.77
C GLY A 414 12.30 -6.36 15.99
N MET A 415 12.98 -6.72 14.90
CA MET A 415 14.35 -7.25 14.96
C MET A 415 15.21 -6.81 13.78
N LEU A 416 16.53 -6.84 13.96
CA LEU A 416 17.48 -6.88 12.85
C LEU A 416 18.12 -8.27 12.78
N LEU A 417 18.01 -8.94 11.62
CA LEU A 417 18.58 -10.27 11.37
C LEU A 417 19.35 -10.28 10.05
N ASP A 418 20.55 -10.85 10.03
CA ASP A 418 21.31 -11.04 8.79
C ASP A 418 21.01 -12.37 8.09
N GLU A 419 21.35 -12.41 6.81
CA GLU A 419 21.14 -13.56 5.96
C GLU A 419 22.20 -14.66 6.16
N LYS A 420 23.44 -14.28 6.50
CA LYS A 420 24.58 -15.20 6.61
C LYS A 420 24.38 -16.26 7.69
N HIS A 421 23.96 -15.83 8.88
CA HIS A 421 23.78 -16.70 10.05
C HIS A 421 22.33 -16.72 10.56
N GLY A 422 21.47 -15.80 10.12
CA GLY A 422 20.12 -15.62 10.67
C GLY A 422 19.00 -16.35 9.95
N ARG A 423 19.28 -17.31 9.04
CA ARG A 423 18.22 -18.03 8.29
C ARG A 423 17.18 -18.69 9.20
N ASP A 424 17.62 -19.51 10.14
CA ASP A 424 16.71 -20.21 11.06
C ASP A 424 16.07 -19.26 12.07
N ALA A 425 16.78 -18.19 12.44
CA ALA A 425 16.22 -17.11 13.24
C ALA A 425 15.07 -16.39 12.50
N MET A 426 15.13 -16.23 11.18
CA MET A 426 14.01 -15.69 10.39
C MET A 426 12.81 -16.64 10.34
N PHE A 427 13.03 -17.96 10.30
CA PHE A 427 11.93 -18.93 10.42
C PHE A 427 11.30 -18.90 11.81
N GLU A 428 12.10 -18.75 12.86
CA GLU A 428 11.58 -18.55 14.21
C GLU A 428 10.82 -17.22 14.31
N PHE A 429 11.34 -16.13 13.73
CA PHE A 429 10.70 -14.81 13.72
C PHE A 429 9.28 -14.88 13.12
N ALA A 430 9.10 -15.61 12.02
CA ALA A 430 7.81 -15.78 11.34
C ALA A 430 6.75 -16.51 12.19
N ARG A 431 7.12 -17.14 13.31
CA ARG A 431 6.19 -17.79 14.26
C ARG A 431 5.60 -16.81 15.27
N HIS A 432 6.13 -15.60 15.35
CA HIS A 432 5.76 -14.58 16.33
C HIS A 432 5.14 -13.35 15.62
N PRO A 433 4.18 -12.65 16.25
CA PRO A 433 3.50 -11.52 15.63
C PRO A 433 4.31 -10.21 15.74
N PHE A 434 5.58 -10.25 15.33
CA PHE A 434 6.41 -9.04 15.30
C PHE A 434 5.92 -8.03 14.27
N ALA A 435 6.09 -6.74 14.58
CA ALA A 435 5.65 -5.68 13.69
C ALA A 435 6.62 -5.48 12.51
N TRP A 436 7.91 -5.76 12.70
CA TRP A 436 8.96 -5.32 11.78
C TRP A 436 10.23 -6.20 11.82
N LEU A 437 10.80 -6.46 10.64
CA LEU A 437 12.11 -7.09 10.47
C LEU A 437 12.96 -6.26 9.52
N GLY A 438 14.16 -5.86 9.94
CA GLY A 438 15.19 -5.30 9.07
C GLY A 438 16.30 -6.31 8.77
N ARG A 439 16.78 -6.32 7.52
CA ARG A 439 17.86 -7.20 7.05
C ARG A 439 19.01 -6.37 6.48
N PRO A 440 20.24 -6.48 7.00
CA PRO A 440 21.39 -5.75 6.48
C PRO A 440 21.74 -6.20 5.08
N VAL A 441 22.22 -5.27 4.25
CA VAL A 441 22.80 -5.57 2.93
C VAL A 441 24.27 -5.19 2.84
N GLU A 442 24.75 -4.33 3.74
CA GLU A 442 26.14 -3.88 3.74
C GLU A 442 27.11 -4.99 4.14
N LEU A 443 28.31 -4.95 3.58
CA LEU A 443 29.46 -5.69 4.08
C LEU A 443 29.92 -5.04 5.40
N PRO A 444 30.00 -5.78 6.52
CA PRO A 444 30.39 -5.23 7.82
C PRO A 444 31.72 -4.46 7.74
N GLY A 445 31.73 -3.24 8.27
CA GLY A 445 32.95 -2.42 8.33
C GLY A 445 33.38 -1.77 7.01
N SER A 446 32.65 -1.98 5.90
CA SER A 446 33.06 -1.46 4.59
C SER A 446 33.01 0.07 4.51
N ARG A 447 34.11 0.66 4.01
CA ARG A 447 34.27 2.09 3.74
C ARG A 447 35.33 2.27 2.64
N PRO A 448 34.96 2.57 1.38
CA PRO A 448 33.62 2.90 0.90
C PRO A 448 32.61 1.76 1.07
N LEU A 449 31.33 2.13 1.10
CA LEU A 449 30.22 1.19 1.27
C LEU A 449 30.26 0.08 0.20
N ARG A 450 30.18 -1.17 0.65
CA ARG A 450 30.04 -2.36 -0.19
C ARG A 450 28.88 -3.21 0.30
N PHE A 451 28.26 -3.96 -0.59
CA PHE A 451 27.27 -4.98 -0.22
C PHE A 451 27.94 -6.34 -0.01
N GLU A 452 27.40 -7.15 0.90
CA GLU A 452 28.05 -8.40 1.32
C GLU A 452 27.98 -9.51 0.28
N PHE A 453 26.81 -9.75 -0.31
CA PHE A 453 26.57 -10.92 -1.16
C PHE A 453 26.65 -10.60 -2.66
N SER A 454 25.95 -9.55 -3.09
CA SER A 454 25.91 -9.13 -4.48
C SER A 454 26.03 -7.61 -4.57
N GLN A 455 26.78 -7.12 -5.56
CA GLN A 455 26.75 -5.68 -5.89
C GLN A 455 25.53 -5.32 -6.75
N ASP A 456 24.90 -6.30 -7.41
CA ASP A 456 23.56 -6.18 -8.01
C ASP A 456 22.50 -6.48 -6.95
N ILE A 457 22.13 -5.43 -6.22
CA ILE A 457 21.20 -5.55 -5.09
C ILE A 457 19.75 -5.76 -5.57
N GLY A 458 19.41 -5.29 -6.78
CA GLY A 458 18.06 -5.38 -7.31
C GLY A 458 17.59 -6.83 -7.44
N SER A 459 18.46 -7.69 -7.98
CA SER A 459 18.17 -9.13 -8.14
C SER A 459 18.04 -9.85 -6.80
N GLN A 460 18.85 -9.50 -5.79
CA GLN A 460 18.80 -10.15 -4.47
C GLN A 460 17.49 -9.84 -3.72
N LEU A 461 16.97 -8.62 -3.86
CA LEU A 461 15.81 -8.16 -3.09
C LEU A 461 14.47 -8.74 -3.57
N VAL A 462 14.41 -9.28 -4.79
CA VAL A 462 13.18 -9.85 -5.36
C VAL A 462 12.69 -11.05 -4.56
N ASP A 463 13.60 -11.86 -4.03
CA ASP A 463 13.29 -13.08 -3.27
C ASP A 463 12.89 -12.81 -1.81
N TRP A 464 13.02 -11.57 -1.35
CA TRP A 464 12.70 -11.23 0.04
C TRP A 464 11.18 -11.10 0.23
N PRO A 465 10.63 -11.53 1.37
CA PRO A 465 9.25 -11.20 1.74
C PRO A 465 9.00 -9.69 1.66
N VAL A 466 7.84 -9.31 1.14
CA VAL A 466 7.49 -7.92 0.81
C VAL A 466 7.34 -7.00 2.04
N ASP A 467 7.27 -7.57 3.24
CA ASP A 467 7.19 -6.87 4.52
C ASP A 467 8.52 -6.82 5.28
N HIS A 468 9.61 -7.36 4.70
CA HIS A 468 10.95 -7.19 5.25
C HIS A 468 11.56 -5.86 4.80
N CYS A 469 12.15 -5.14 5.75
CA CYS A 469 12.84 -3.88 5.52
C CYS A 469 14.32 -4.12 5.20
N ILE A 470 14.83 -3.37 4.24
CA ILE A 470 16.26 -3.31 3.91
C ILE A 470 16.93 -2.42 4.94
N LYS A 471 18.00 -2.90 5.55
CA LYS A 471 18.87 -2.09 6.40
C LYS A 471 20.21 -1.91 5.70
N CYS A 472 20.75 -0.69 5.69
CA CYS A 472 22.07 -0.43 5.15
C CYS A 472 22.82 0.56 6.04
N LEU A 473 23.96 0.13 6.58
CA LEU A 473 24.86 0.99 7.35
C LEU A 473 25.91 1.63 6.44
N SER A 474 26.08 2.94 6.55
CA SER A 474 27.15 3.71 5.90
C SER A 474 27.97 4.48 6.94
N PHE A 475 29.29 4.34 6.88
CA PHE A 475 30.23 5.16 7.67
C PHE A 475 30.45 6.52 6.98
N TYR A 476 29.40 7.34 7.02
CA TYR A 476 29.30 8.59 6.28
C TYR A 476 29.51 9.80 7.20
N HIS A 477 30.53 10.61 6.91
CA HIS A 477 30.75 11.89 7.57
C HIS A 477 30.66 13.04 6.54
N PRO A 478 29.98 14.17 6.83
CA PRO A 478 29.84 15.27 5.87
C PRO A 478 31.18 15.94 5.52
N ASP A 479 32.19 15.80 6.38
CA ASP A 479 33.54 16.33 6.16
C ASP A 479 34.51 15.29 5.55
N ASP A 480 33.99 14.15 5.09
CA ASP A 480 34.80 13.16 4.37
C ASP A 480 35.37 13.70 3.05
N PRO A 481 36.51 13.14 2.57
CA PRO A 481 37.03 13.47 1.25
C PRO A 481 35.96 13.32 0.17
N VAL A 482 35.87 14.29 -0.73
CA VAL A 482 34.80 14.39 -1.76
C VAL A 482 34.59 13.08 -2.51
N VAL A 483 35.67 12.44 -2.97
CA VAL A 483 35.62 11.16 -3.70
C VAL A 483 34.95 10.06 -2.88
N LEU A 484 35.27 9.96 -1.58
CA LEU A 484 34.67 8.97 -0.69
C LEU A 484 33.19 9.27 -0.44
N LYS A 485 32.81 10.55 -0.28
CA LYS A 485 31.41 10.96 -0.12
C LYS A 485 30.60 10.59 -1.35
N GLU A 486 31.07 10.97 -2.53
CA GLU A 486 30.39 10.70 -3.80
C GLU A 486 30.20 9.20 -4.03
N GLU A 487 31.21 8.38 -3.73
CA GLU A 487 31.10 6.92 -3.88
C GLU A 487 30.06 6.31 -2.92
N GLN A 488 30.03 6.74 -1.65
CA GLN A 488 29.01 6.29 -0.69
C GLN A 488 27.61 6.78 -1.07
N GLN A 489 27.48 8.04 -1.49
CA GLN A 489 26.24 8.65 -1.94
C GLN A 489 25.63 7.92 -3.14
N GLN A 490 26.44 7.63 -4.16
CA GLN A 490 26.00 6.87 -5.34
C GLN A 490 25.53 5.46 -4.96
N LYS A 491 26.23 4.80 -4.04
CA LYS A 491 25.87 3.47 -3.57
C LYS A 491 24.54 3.46 -2.80
N LEU A 492 24.31 4.45 -1.94
CA LEU A 492 23.05 4.64 -1.22
C LEU A 492 21.90 5.01 -2.18
N ARG A 493 22.16 5.86 -3.19
CA ARG A 493 21.16 6.21 -4.22
C ARG A 493 20.73 4.98 -5.01
N ALA A 494 21.68 4.15 -5.45
CA ALA A 494 21.37 2.91 -6.16
C ALA A 494 20.55 1.94 -5.30
N LEU A 495 20.85 1.85 -3.99
CA LEU A 495 20.06 1.05 -3.05
C LEU A 495 18.63 1.57 -2.90
N PHE A 496 18.48 2.89 -2.78
CA PHE A 496 17.17 3.54 -2.68
C PHE A 496 16.32 3.25 -3.92
N GLU A 497 16.86 3.43 -5.12
CA GLU A 497 16.15 3.12 -6.37
C GLU A 497 15.76 1.64 -6.46
N ALA A 498 16.67 0.73 -6.10
CA ALA A 498 16.37 -0.70 -6.05
C ALA A 498 15.24 -1.00 -5.06
N SER A 499 15.29 -0.43 -3.85
CA SER A 499 14.26 -0.61 -2.81
C SER A 499 12.87 -0.18 -3.29
N ARG A 500 12.78 0.95 -4.00
CA ARG A 500 11.52 1.46 -4.54
C ARG A 500 11.02 0.60 -5.70
N ARG A 501 11.92 0.16 -6.59
CA ARG A 501 11.57 -0.71 -7.72
C ARG A 501 11.03 -2.07 -7.28
N VAL A 502 11.61 -2.67 -6.23
CA VAL A 502 11.08 -3.91 -5.66
C VAL A 502 9.95 -3.64 -4.66
N GLY A 503 9.70 -2.41 -4.22
CA GLY A 503 8.64 -2.11 -3.26
C GLY A 503 8.92 -2.65 -1.85
N ARG A 504 10.14 -2.41 -1.35
CA ARG A 504 10.58 -2.75 0.01
C ARG A 504 10.94 -1.48 0.77
N GLU A 505 10.67 -1.45 2.09
CA GLU A 505 11.08 -0.34 2.94
C GLU A 505 12.59 -0.30 3.10
N LEU A 506 13.15 0.90 3.21
CA LEU A 506 14.58 1.14 3.41
C LEU A 506 14.84 1.86 4.74
N LEU A 507 15.73 1.30 5.53
CA LEU A 507 16.37 1.91 6.70
C LEU A 507 17.83 2.20 6.37
N VAL A 508 18.20 3.49 6.40
CA VAL A 508 19.60 3.91 6.25
C VAL A 508 20.17 4.24 7.62
N GLU A 509 21.24 3.53 7.98
CA GLU A 509 22.00 3.75 9.20
C GLU A 509 23.24 4.61 8.90
N ILE A 510 23.38 5.74 9.59
CA ILE A 510 24.50 6.66 9.44
C ILE A 510 25.33 6.63 10.72
N ILE A 511 26.61 6.29 10.57
CA ILE A 511 27.62 6.38 11.64
C ILE A 511 28.72 7.32 11.17
N ALA A 512 28.73 8.53 11.72
CA ALA A 512 29.71 9.57 11.46
C ALA A 512 30.83 9.57 12.52
N GLY A 513 30.50 9.30 13.80
CA GLY A 513 31.42 9.47 14.93
C GLY A 513 32.65 8.55 14.92
N LYS A 514 32.62 7.45 14.16
CA LYS A 514 33.77 6.54 14.01
C LYS A 514 34.92 7.15 13.18
N HIS A 515 34.63 8.11 12.31
CA HIS A 515 35.59 8.66 11.35
C HIS A 515 35.62 10.19 11.31
N GLY A 516 35.09 10.85 12.34
CA GLY A 516 35.13 12.29 12.49
C GLY A 516 34.55 12.72 13.83
N THR A 517 34.68 14.00 14.14
CA THR A 517 34.10 14.59 15.36
C THR A 517 32.62 14.85 15.16
N LEU A 518 31.79 14.45 16.12
CA LEU A 518 30.38 14.82 16.14
C LEU A 518 30.19 16.18 16.79
N ASP A 519 29.51 17.07 16.09
CA ASP A 519 28.89 18.28 16.63
C ASP A 519 27.38 18.30 16.33
N ASP A 520 26.69 19.32 16.84
CA ASP A 520 25.24 19.48 16.69
C ASP A 520 24.78 19.69 15.23
N GLU A 521 25.70 19.91 14.29
CA GLU A 521 25.42 20.11 12.86
C GLU A 521 25.79 18.89 11.99
N THR A 522 26.57 17.96 12.52
CA THR A 522 27.18 16.87 11.73
C THR A 522 26.13 15.97 11.08
N ILE A 523 25.20 15.43 11.87
CA ILE A 523 24.12 14.59 11.35
C ILE A 523 23.10 15.39 10.52
N PRO A 524 22.61 16.56 10.95
CA PRO A 524 21.76 17.41 10.10
C PRO A 524 22.36 17.69 8.71
N ARG A 525 23.66 18.01 8.62
CA ARG A 525 24.37 18.21 7.34
C ARG A 525 24.40 16.93 6.52
N ALA A 526 24.74 15.79 7.11
CA ALA A 526 24.76 14.50 6.42
C ALA A 526 23.39 14.15 5.82
N LEU A 527 22.31 14.30 6.59
CA LEU A 527 20.96 14.02 6.10
C LEU A 527 20.57 15.00 4.98
N GLN A 528 20.91 16.27 5.11
CA GLN A 528 20.60 17.27 4.08
C GLN A 528 21.33 16.99 2.76
N GLU A 529 22.59 16.56 2.80
CA GLU A 529 23.33 16.12 1.61
C GLU A 529 22.66 14.90 0.93
N LEU A 530 22.22 13.90 1.70
CA LEU A 530 21.54 12.71 1.16
C LEU A 530 20.15 13.03 0.60
N TYR A 531 19.37 13.89 1.26
CA TYR A 531 18.07 14.34 0.76
C TYR A 531 18.19 15.15 -0.53
N HIS A 532 19.24 15.95 -0.71
CA HIS A 532 19.50 16.67 -1.98
C HIS A 532 19.72 15.72 -3.16
N LEU A 533 20.15 14.48 -2.90
CA LEU A 533 20.27 13.42 -3.90
C LEU A 533 18.95 12.64 -4.11
N GLY A 534 17.86 13.04 -3.44
CA GLY A 534 16.57 12.36 -3.49
C GLY A 534 16.51 11.06 -2.70
N ILE A 535 17.49 10.77 -1.84
CA ILE A 535 17.49 9.58 -0.98
C ILE A 535 16.51 9.83 0.18
N LYS A 536 15.33 9.20 0.11
CA LYS A 536 14.24 9.35 1.09
C LYS A 536 13.89 8.00 1.73
N PRO A 537 14.74 7.50 2.65
CA PRO A 537 14.50 6.21 3.27
C PRO A 537 13.26 6.26 4.15
N ASP A 538 12.64 5.10 4.36
CA ASP A 538 11.47 4.98 5.24
C ASP A 538 11.87 5.22 6.70
N TRP A 539 13.08 4.80 7.07
CA TRP A 539 13.65 4.97 8.40
C TRP A 539 15.08 5.50 8.33
N TRP A 540 15.43 6.32 9.31
CA TRP A 540 16.82 6.61 9.66
C TRP A 540 17.22 5.83 10.90
N LYS A 541 18.46 5.34 10.95
CA LYS A 541 19.06 4.81 12.17
C LYS A 541 20.31 5.61 12.50
N LEU A 542 20.27 6.33 13.62
CA LEU A 542 21.25 7.39 13.92
C LEU A 542 21.92 7.17 15.28
N GLU A 543 23.17 7.60 15.37
CA GLU A 543 23.93 7.65 16.63
C GLU A 543 23.22 8.54 17.66
N PRO A 544 23.35 8.28 18.97
CA PRO A 544 22.98 9.25 19.99
C PRO A 544 23.64 10.61 19.72
N GLN A 545 22.86 11.69 19.77
CA GLN A 545 23.39 13.04 19.58
C GLN A 545 23.74 13.68 20.92
N ALA A 546 24.73 14.57 20.90
CA ALA A 546 25.30 15.16 22.11
C ALA A 546 24.33 16.10 22.87
N SER A 547 23.32 16.65 22.18
CA SER A 547 22.40 17.63 22.77
C SER A 547 20.96 17.49 22.26
N PRO A 548 19.96 17.96 23.02
CA PRO A 548 18.58 18.12 22.52
C PRO A 548 18.48 19.10 21.33
N ASP A 549 19.40 20.06 21.20
CA ASP A 549 19.44 21.00 20.06
C ASP A 549 19.80 20.28 18.75
N ALA A 550 20.74 19.34 18.79
CA ALA A 550 21.08 18.48 17.66
C ALA A 550 19.85 17.69 17.17
N TRP A 551 19.06 17.13 18.09
CA TRP A 551 17.82 16.41 17.72
C TRP A 551 16.78 17.33 17.07
N ARG A 552 16.59 18.56 17.57
CA ARG A 552 15.71 19.55 16.95
C ARG A 552 16.15 19.88 15.51
N LYS A 553 17.46 19.97 15.26
CA LYS A 553 17.99 20.20 13.90
C LYS A 553 17.78 19.00 12.99
N VAL A 554 17.99 17.77 13.48
CA VAL A 554 17.70 16.54 12.74
C VAL A 554 16.22 16.48 12.34
N GLU A 555 15.31 16.76 13.28
CA GLU A 555 13.87 16.80 13.02
C GLU A 555 13.50 17.86 11.98
N ALA A 556 14.09 19.06 12.06
CA ALA A 556 13.86 20.11 11.09
C ALA A 556 14.29 19.71 9.66
N VAL A 557 15.45 19.05 9.52
CA VAL A 557 15.93 18.55 8.22
C VAL A 557 15.00 17.47 7.69
N ILE A 558 14.62 16.49 8.51
CA ILE A 558 13.70 15.41 8.06
C ILE A 558 12.35 15.99 7.65
N SER A 559 11.72 16.80 8.50
CA SER A 559 10.38 17.33 8.27
C SER A 559 10.30 18.23 7.03
N LYS A 560 11.37 19.00 6.76
CA LYS A 560 11.47 19.86 5.59
C LYS A 560 11.60 19.07 4.28
N ASN A 561 12.39 17.99 4.29
CA ASN A 561 12.76 17.28 3.05
C ASN A 561 11.86 16.05 2.77
N ASP A 562 11.35 15.41 3.82
CA ASP A 562 10.46 14.25 3.73
C ASP A 562 9.49 14.18 4.93
N PRO A 563 8.34 14.87 4.87
CA PRO A 563 7.33 14.81 5.92
C PRO A 563 6.67 13.42 6.03
N TRP A 564 6.95 12.50 5.11
CA TRP A 564 6.43 11.13 5.12
C TRP A 564 7.46 10.09 5.61
N CYS A 565 8.64 10.51 6.05
CA CYS A 565 9.60 9.64 6.73
C CYS A 565 8.93 9.05 7.99
N ARG A 566 9.09 7.75 8.25
CA ARG A 566 8.50 7.13 9.45
C ARG A 566 9.16 7.65 10.73
N GLY A 567 10.45 7.95 10.64
CA GLY A 567 11.21 8.60 11.69
C GLY A 567 12.59 7.98 11.88
N VAL A 568 13.10 8.15 13.09
CA VAL A 568 14.43 7.70 13.51
C VAL A 568 14.31 6.56 14.51
N VAL A 569 15.15 5.55 14.39
CA VAL A 569 15.49 4.61 15.47
C VAL A 569 16.90 4.87 15.97
N LEU A 570 17.08 4.94 17.29
CA LEU A 570 18.38 5.11 17.91
C LEU A 570 19.21 3.83 17.82
N LEU A 571 20.49 3.97 17.51
CA LEU A 571 21.45 2.86 17.57
C LEU A 571 22.26 2.91 18.88
N GLY A 572 22.77 1.75 19.31
CA GLY A 572 23.37 1.62 20.63
C GLY A 572 24.89 1.73 20.74
N LEU A 573 25.66 1.56 19.65
CA LEU A 573 27.15 1.56 19.64
C LEU A 573 27.88 0.70 20.70
N GLU A 574 27.23 -0.28 21.35
CA GLU A 574 27.78 -0.98 22.55
C GLU A 574 27.97 -0.06 23.76
N ALA A 575 27.25 1.07 23.79
CA ALA A 575 27.20 1.93 24.95
C ALA A 575 26.66 1.16 26.17
N PRO A 576 27.19 1.45 27.37
CA PRO A 576 26.60 1.01 28.62
C PRO A 576 25.13 1.40 28.73
N GLN A 577 24.35 0.60 29.46
CA GLN A 577 22.92 0.84 29.59
C GLN A 577 22.58 2.24 30.12
N ALA A 578 23.31 2.76 31.09
CA ALA A 578 23.06 4.10 31.63
C ALA A 578 23.22 5.20 30.58
N GLU A 579 24.15 5.04 29.62
CA GLU A 579 24.33 5.98 28.52
C GLU A 579 23.18 5.89 27.51
N LEU A 580 22.65 4.67 27.26
CA LEU A 580 21.47 4.50 26.41
C LEU A 580 20.21 5.10 27.04
N GLU A 581 20.02 4.94 28.35
CA GLU A 581 18.91 5.55 29.08
C GLU A 581 18.97 7.08 29.02
N ALA A 582 20.17 7.66 29.19
CA ALA A 582 20.39 9.09 29.00
C ALA A 582 20.12 9.53 27.56
N ALA A 583 20.53 8.74 26.56
CA ALA A 583 20.24 9.00 25.16
C ALA A 583 18.73 8.96 24.87
N PHE A 584 17.98 8.03 25.46
CA PHE A 584 16.53 7.96 25.31
C PHE A 584 15.86 9.21 25.88
N ALA A 585 16.27 9.63 27.09
CA ALA A 585 15.77 10.85 27.71
C ALA A 585 16.06 12.10 26.87
N ALA A 586 17.23 12.18 26.22
CA ALA A 586 17.59 13.30 25.34
C ALA A 586 16.70 13.41 24.09
N THR A 587 15.96 12.36 23.74
CA THR A 587 15.01 12.36 22.60
C THR A 587 13.56 12.62 22.99
N ALA A 588 13.26 12.84 24.27
CA ALA A 588 11.88 12.98 24.77
C ALA A 588 11.08 14.04 23.99
N ASP A 589 11.71 15.17 23.68
CA ASP A 589 11.14 16.31 22.94
C ASP A 589 11.34 16.24 21.42
N ALA A 590 11.77 15.08 20.89
CA ALA A 590 11.95 14.83 19.46
C ALA A 590 10.95 13.76 18.97
N PRO A 591 9.74 14.16 18.53
CA PRO A 591 8.72 13.26 18.00
C PRO A 591 9.16 12.43 16.80
N VAL A 592 10.15 12.89 16.04
CA VAL A 592 10.73 12.16 14.90
C VAL A 592 11.41 10.85 15.32
N VAL A 593 11.92 10.75 16.55
CA VAL A 593 12.52 9.52 17.07
C VAL A 593 11.40 8.60 17.56
N LYS A 594 11.25 7.43 16.94
CA LYS A 594 10.14 6.49 17.21
C LYS A 594 10.57 5.24 17.98
N GLY A 595 11.86 5.06 18.22
CA GLY A 595 12.33 3.92 19.01
C GLY A 595 13.83 3.71 18.91
N PHE A 596 14.24 2.46 19.07
CA PHE A 596 15.65 2.06 19.08
C PHE A 596 15.83 0.70 18.40
N ALA A 597 17.04 0.46 17.88
CA ALA A 597 17.50 -0.83 17.39
C ALA A 597 18.87 -1.12 18.01
N VAL A 598 18.89 -1.84 19.13
CA VAL A 598 20.09 -2.07 19.96
C VAL A 598 20.43 -3.55 20.00
N GLY A 599 21.72 -3.86 19.92
CA GLY A 599 22.21 -5.23 19.84
C GLY A 599 23.22 -5.57 20.92
N ARG A 600 24.48 -5.15 20.73
CA ARG A 600 25.63 -5.64 21.52
C ARG A 600 25.46 -5.53 23.04
N THR A 601 24.86 -4.44 23.53
CA THR A 601 24.54 -4.23 24.96
C THR A 601 23.63 -5.33 25.55
N ILE A 602 22.83 -5.99 24.71
CA ILE A 602 21.88 -7.04 25.10
C ILE A 602 22.52 -8.43 24.98
N PHE A 603 23.18 -8.74 23.86
CA PHE A 603 23.52 -10.13 23.55
C PHE A 603 24.99 -10.53 23.76
N VAL A 604 25.96 -9.61 23.81
CA VAL A 604 27.40 -9.99 23.75
C VAL A 604 27.80 -10.92 24.92
N ASP A 605 27.44 -10.56 26.14
CA ASP A 605 27.74 -11.36 27.34
C ASP A 605 27.01 -12.73 27.31
N ALA A 606 25.75 -12.75 26.88
CA ALA A 606 25.00 -14.00 26.68
C ALA A 606 25.63 -14.88 25.60
N ALA A 607 26.08 -14.30 24.50
CA ALA A 607 26.72 -15.01 23.39
C ALA A 607 28.02 -15.66 23.86
N GLU A 608 28.89 -14.92 24.57
CA GLU A 608 30.13 -15.45 25.11
C GLU A 608 29.89 -16.64 26.05
N LYS A 609 28.93 -16.51 26.98
CA LYS A 609 28.62 -17.56 27.95
C LYS A 609 28.00 -18.79 27.29
N TRP A 610 27.05 -18.61 26.38
CA TRP A 610 26.31 -19.70 25.73
C TRP A 610 27.19 -20.45 24.71
N LEU A 611 27.97 -19.72 23.90
CA LEU A 611 28.93 -20.33 22.98
C LEU A 611 30.00 -21.11 23.75
N ALA A 612 30.46 -20.62 24.90
CA ALA A 612 31.37 -21.34 25.78
C ALA A 612 30.73 -22.54 26.53
N GLY A 613 29.42 -22.79 26.36
CA GLY A 613 28.70 -23.89 27.02
C GLY A 613 28.52 -23.68 28.53
N LYS A 614 28.60 -22.44 29.02
CA LYS A 614 28.49 -22.10 30.45
C LYS A 614 27.05 -21.87 30.93
N ILE A 615 26.14 -21.59 30.00
CA ILE A 615 24.71 -21.37 30.28
C ILE A 615 23.86 -22.17 29.28
N SER A 616 22.68 -22.59 29.72
CA SER A 616 21.67 -23.24 28.90
C SER A 616 20.95 -22.27 27.97
N ASP A 617 20.18 -22.81 27.03
CA ASP A 617 19.33 -22.04 26.11
C ASP A 617 18.36 -21.12 26.87
N GLU A 618 17.71 -21.64 27.91
CA GLU A 618 16.73 -20.86 28.69
C GLU A 618 17.42 -19.75 29.49
N GLU A 619 18.60 -19.98 30.06
CA GLU A 619 19.37 -18.93 30.74
C GLU A 619 19.82 -17.83 29.77
N ALA A 620 20.23 -18.18 28.55
CA ALA A 620 20.58 -17.20 27.53
C ALA A 620 19.35 -16.39 27.07
N ILE A 621 18.20 -17.04 26.88
CA ILE A 621 16.94 -16.36 26.56
C ILE A 621 16.54 -15.41 27.69
N ALA A 622 16.59 -15.85 28.95
CA ALA A 622 16.22 -15.05 30.11
C ALA A 622 17.12 -13.82 30.31
N ASP A 623 18.45 -13.97 30.16
CA ASP A 623 19.40 -12.85 30.26
C ASP A 623 19.15 -11.80 29.16
N MET A 624 19.03 -12.23 27.90
CA MET A 624 18.74 -11.32 26.79
C MET A 624 17.37 -10.65 26.94
N ALA A 625 16.34 -11.39 27.35
CA ALA A 625 15.00 -10.86 27.55
C ALA A 625 14.98 -9.81 28.67
N SER A 626 15.63 -10.07 29.80
CA SER A 626 15.70 -9.12 30.92
C SER A 626 16.38 -7.81 30.51
N ARG A 627 17.48 -7.88 29.76
CA ARG A 627 18.19 -6.68 29.27
C ARG A 627 17.37 -5.90 28.26
N PHE A 628 16.70 -6.61 27.34
CA PHE A 628 15.85 -5.97 26.34
C PHE A 628 14.61 -5.32 26.98
N GLU A 629 13.96 -6.00 27.94
CA GLU A 629 12.83 -5.47 28.69
C GLU A 629 13.18 -4.17 29.42
N ARG A 630 14.32 -4.14 30.13
CA ARG A 630 14.78 -2.91 30.81
C ARG A 630 14.96 -1.73 29.86
N LEU A 631 15.50 -1.96 28.66
CA LEU A 631 15.66 -0.90 27.66
C LEU A 631 14.31 -0.44 27.10
N THR A 632 13.39 -1.37 26.89
CA THR A 632 12.02 -1.06 26.47
C THR A 632 11.29 -0.25 27.54
N GLU A 633 11.38 -0.62 28.81
CA GLU A 633 10.80 0.13 29.93
C GLU A 633 11.38 1.54 30.03
N ALA A 634 12.71 1.68 29.90
CA ALA A 634 13.37 2.98 29.89
C ALA A 634 12.90 3.86 28.72
N TRP A 635 12.79 3.29 27.51
CA TRP A 635 12.28 4.00 26.34
C TRP A 635 10.84 4.50 26.54
N LEU A 636 9.96 3.64 27.06
CA LEU A 636 8.57 3.97 27.31
C LEU A 636 8.42 5.03 28.41
N ALA A 637 9.19 4.89 29.49
CA ALA A 637 9.24 5.85 30.59
C ALA A 637 9.69 7.25 30.12
N ALA A 638 10.73 7.33 29.28
CA ALA A 638 11.24 8.58 28.73
C ALA A 638 10.20 9.35 27.89
N ARG A 639 9.13 8.68 27.43
CA ARG A 639 8.06 9.28 26.60
C ARG A 639 6.71 9.36 27.29
N GLY A 640 6.63 9.07 28.58
CA GLY A 640 5.36 9.03 29.31
C GLY A 640 4.36 8.02 28.73
N ARG A 641 4.83 7.02 27.98
CA ARG A 641 4.00 5.97 27.39
C ARG A 641 3.90 4.80 28.38
N LYS A 642 2.70 4.24 28.55
CA LYS A 642 2.57 2.88 29.09
C LYS A 642 2.79 1.91 27.92
N ALA A 643 3.38 0.75 28.17
CA ALA A 643 3.40 -0.31 27.16
C ALA A 643 1.94 -0.58 26.75
N ALA A 644 1.65 -0.41 25.46
CA ALA A 644 0.31 -0.55 24.91
C ALA A 644 -0.17 -2.00 24.98
#